data_AF-A0A0F8SKE3-F1
#
_entry.id   AF-A0A0F8SKE3-F1
#
_cell.length_a   1.000
_cell.length_b   1.000
_cell.length_c   1.000
_cell.angle_alpha   90.00
_cell.angle_beta   90.00
_cell.angle_gamma   90.00
#
_symmetry.space_group_name_H-M   'P 1'
#
loop_
_entity.id
_entity.type
_entity.pdbx_description
1 polymer ?
#
loop_
_entity_poly.entity_id
_entity_poly.type
_entity_poly.pdbx_seq_one_letter_code
_entity_poly.pdbx_strand_id
1 'polypeptide(L)'
;MSQITNNVIENGGIGVGSESSGIIISGNKITGGTGIDVSCCGDYNEITNNEILNCPTGIYVYDERFVPPISGNKINNCDVGIHVSGLSYDLENNEITNCGVGVVAGETGGANLIGNKIMYCSDCGLKVLGSLEAKGAYNNYFNNTVNVKFGDFENTYLWNSSLTEGTNIIGGSYIGGNYWAKPDGTGFSQTAIDANGDGIADSAYAISEKNYDYLPLTAKYNPVLPAFDFTANVTSGTVPLVVLFTYTGTGETPTSWLWNFGDGITSKHAQTATHTFTKTGTYNVTLTVTNAAGSNSVSKPGYITVTATSSAEKPVADFYSPEAEKVLSGINDQGIFENEVISFFDNSTGSPGSWLWDFGDGNTSTEKNPTHAYGKIGGYTVNLTVKNAAGSDSISKYGYVLMGIMDEAATPAYFSSDVTSGKVPLTVTFVDDLDAELPNYPIWREWDFGDGVIQTYMVDANDSATPYATHVYEKPGKYTVSLYMDNRGGKSIITKYNYITVTAPEAQVADFSANVTSGAAPLVVLFTDTGTVEAPTSWLWDFGDGINSKHAMNATHTFTKPGTYAISLNVENAAGKSTVTKPDYIVVTDPAVTSSSGGSSHSSSGSSSGGGGGSPEPAKNVEVKELSQTFITNGKEVKFDFSKNATCVVYVSFNAKRTLGKTTTVTEMLKEKSSLVSELPSGEVYKSFNVWVGNGGVASSKNIENPAVCFKVEKDWIQDKKVDQSSITLNSYSEDKWGQLPVSLLKEDDKYLYFTAETPEFSSFAITGKAKSTLGESETGVKLESETRMVNETDAGSKGSEAEQETDPKESASAPGFEMLYGLAGLLAVFLYRRR
;
A
#
# COMPACT_ATOMS: atom_id res chain seq x y z
N MET A 1 -65.31 -34.95 33.20
CA MET A 1 -64.31 -34.44 32.25
C MET A 1 -65.04 -33.94 31.03
N SER A 2 -65.08 -32.62 30.86
CA SER A 2 -65.53 -32.02 29.61
C SER A 2 -64.30 -31.82 28.72
N GLN A 3 -64.41 -32.16 27.44
CA GLN A 3 -63.33 -32.02 26.47
C GLN A 3 -63.74 -30.96 25.44
N ILE A 4 -62.92 -29.93 25.31
CA ILE A 4 -63.04 -28.89 24.30
C ILE A 4 -61.82 -29.05 23.40
N THR A 5 -61.95 -29.88 22.36
CA THR A 5 -60.80 -30.26 21.54
C THR A 5 -61.03 -30.10 20.05
N ASN A 6 -60.00 -29.69 19.33
CA ASN A 6 -59.99 -29.61 17.86
C ASN A 6 -61.09 -28.71 17.26
N ASN A 7 -61.50 -27.67 17.98
CA ASN A 7 -62.47 -26.69 17.48
C ASN A 7 -61.80 -25.56 16.71
N VAL A 8 -62.55 -24.92 15.82
CA VAL A 8 -62.19 -23.63 15.20
C VAL A 8 -63.15 -22.58 15.71
N ILE A 9 -62.63 -21.55 16.38
CA ILE A 9 -63.39 -20.51 17.06
C ILE A 9 -62.95 -19.15 16.50
N GLU A 10 -63.82 -18.52 15.73
CA GLU A 10 -63.60 -17.19 15.15
C GLU A 10 -64.38 -16.13 15.93
N ASN A 11 -63.73 -15.02 16.27
CA ASN A 11 -64.29 -13.89 17.04
C ASN A 11 -64.92 -14.30 18.37
N GLY A 12 -64.45 -15.40 18.98
CA GLY A 12 -64.91 -15.93 20.25
C GLY A 12 -63.76 -16.46 21.10
N GLY A 13 -64.06 -17.17 22.19
CA GLY A 13 -63.06 -17.74 23.08
C GLY A 13 -63.61 -18.89 23.92
N ILE A 14 -62.75 -19.47 24.73
CA ILE A 14 -63.09 -20.55 25.66
C ILE A 14 -63.01 -19.97 27.08
N GLY A 15 -64.16 -19.90 27.75
CA GLY A 15 -64.23 -19.51 29.16
C GLY A 15 -64.51 -20.72 30.04
N VAL A 16 -63.65 -20.95 31.03
CA VAL A 16 -63.86 -21.92 32.10
C VAL A 16 -64.21 -21.16 33.37
N GLY A 17 -65.45 -21.32 33.83
CA GLY A 17 -65.94 -20.64 35.04
C GLY A 17 -65.33 -21.21 36.32
N SER A 18 -65.46 -20.47 37.42
CA SER A 18 -64.90 -20.84 38.73
C SER A 18 -65.30 -22.24 39.19
N GLU A 19 -64.41 -22.88 39.96
CA GLU A 19 -64.58 -24.23 40.54
C GLU A 19 -64.73 -25.37 39.51
N SER A 20 -64.49 -25.09 38.22
CA SER A 20 -64.53 -26.11 37.17
C SER A 20 -63.23 -26.92 37.18
N SER A 21 -63.33 -28.25 37.16
CA SER A 21 -62.16 -29.14 37.27
C SER A 21 -62.14 -30.22 36.20
N GLY A 22 -60.95 -30.67 35.82
CA GLY A 22 -60.73 -31.76 34.86
C GLY A 22 -61.24 -31.44 33.45
N ILE A 23 -61.14 -30.18 33.02
CA ILE A 23 -61.46 -29.74 31.66
C ILE A 23 -60.21 -29.89 30.79
N ILE A 24 -60.36 -30.50 29.62
CA ILE A 24 -59.26 -30.64 28.64
C ILE A 24 -59.53 -29.69 27.48
N ILE A 25 -58.65 -28.71 27.30
CA ILE A 25 -58.67 -27.73 26.22
C ILE A 25 -57.47 -27.99 25.31
N SER A 26 -57.69 -28.74 24.23
CA SER A 26 -56.56 -29.21 23.40
C SER A 26 -56.77 -29.15 21.89
N GLY A 27 -55.77 -28.70 21.15
CA GLY A 27 -55.80 -28.72 19.68
C GLY A 27 -56.77 -27.72 19.04
N ASN A 28 -57.28 -26.73 19.79
CA ASN A 28 -58.22 -25.75 19.25
C ASN A 28 -57.50 -24.64 18.49
N LYS A 29 -58.16 -24.07 17.48
CA LYS A 29 -57.73 -22.86 16.78
C LYS A 29 -58.67 -21.70 17.12
N ILE A 30 -58.15 -20.65 17.75
CA ILE A 30 -58.91 -19.49 18.23
C ILE A 30 -58.38 -18.24 17.52
N THR A 31 -59.25 -17.41 16.96
CA THR A 31 -58.81 -16.21 16.23
C THR A 31 -59.74 -15.01 16.46
N GLY A 32 -59.17 -13.84 16.78
CA GLY A 32 -59.90 -12.56 16.78
C GLY A 32 -60.88 -12.35 17.94
N GLY A 33 -60.87 -13.21 18.96
CA GLY A 33 -61.75 -13.12 20.14
C GLY A 33 -60.99 -13.06 21.46
N THR A 34 -61.57 -13.58 22.56
CA THR A 34 -61.03 -13.41 23.93
C THR A 34 -59.92 -14.38 24.32
N GLY A 35 -59.59 -15.37 23.47
CA GLY A 35 -58.60 -16.40 23.80
C GLY A 35 -59.15 -17.49 24.72
N ILE A 36 -58.30 -18.04 25.57
CA ILE A 36 -58.66 -19.01 26.61
C ILE A 36 -58.59 -18.28 27.97
N ASP A 37 -59.69 -18.31 28.70
CA ASP A 37 -59.81 -17.73 30.04
C ASP A 37 -60.24 -18.81 31.03
N VAL A 38 -59.39 -19.07 32.03
CA VAL A 38 -59.66 -20.02 33.11
C VAL A 38 -59.71 -19.27 34.44
N SER A 39 -60.92 -19.25 35.02
CA SER A 39 -61.22 -18.60 36.30
C SER A 39 -60.74 -19.44 37.50
N CYS A 40 -60.84 -18.87 38.71
CA CYS A 40 -60.27 -19.45 39.93
C CYS A 40 -60.88 -20.77 40.44
N CYS A 41 -60.11 -21.41 41.33
CA CYS A 41 -60.51 -22.48 42.23
C CYS A 41 -60.80 -23.85 41.57
N GLY A 42 -60.50 -24.01 40.29
CA GLY A 42 -60.51 -25.30 39.60
C GLY A 42 -59.30 -26.18 39.93
N ASP A 43 -59.42 -27.46 39.59
CA ASP A 43 -58.35 -28.46 39.71
C ASP A 43 -58.13 -29.22 38.38
N TYR A 44 -56.87 -29.50 38.04
CA TYR A 44 -56.50 -30.38 36.92
C TYR A 44 -57.05 -29.99 35.54
N ASN A 45 -57.15 -28.70 35.23
CA ASN A 45 -57.51 -28.24 33.88
C ASN A 45 -56.29 -28.27 32.95
N GLU A 46 -56.40 -28.97 31.82
CA GLU A 46 -55.32 -29.16 30.86
C GLU A 46 -55.48 -28.20 29.66
N ILE A 47 -54.43 -27.42 29.36
CA ILE A 47 -54.40 -26.49 28.22
C ILE A 47 -53.20 -26.82 27.33
N THR A 48 -53.44 -27.57 26.26
CA THR A 48 -52.36 -28.10 25.42
C THR A 48 -52.55 -27.92 23.93
N ASN A 49 -51.48 -27.65 23.18
CA ASN A 49 -51.47 -27.70 21.71
C ASN A 49 -52.53 -26.81 21.00
N ASN A 50 -52.96 -25.69 21.62
CA ASN A 50 -53.90 -24.76 20.98
C ASN A 50 -53.16 -23.74 20.11
N GLU A 51 -53.78 -23.29 19.02
CA GLU A 51 -53.31 -22.20 18.15
C GLU A 51 -54.20 -20.96 18.39
N ILE A 52 -53.63 -19.86 18.90
CA ILE A 52 -54.38 -18.66 19.31
C ILE A 52 -53.79 -17.46 18.61
N LEU A 53 -54.62 -16.72 17.86
CA LEU A 53 -54.16 -15.59 17.04
C LEU A 53 -55.03 -14.36 17.24
N ASN A 54 -54.41 -13.18 17.25
CA ASN A 54 -55.11 -11.89 17.22
C ASN A 54 -56.11 -11.71 18.38
N CYS A 55 -55.75 -12.16 19.58
CA CYS A 55 -56.56 -12.05 20.79
C CYS A 55 -55.95 -10.99 21.74
N PRO A 56 -56.73 -10.28 22.57
CA PRO A 56 -56.17 -9.41 23.60
C PRO A 56 -55.25 -10.20 24.55
N THR A 57 -55.72 -11.36 25.02
CA THR A 57 -54.91 -12.31 25.78
C THR A 57 -55.03 -13.67 25.11
N GLY A 58 -53.90 -14.36 24.88
CA GLY A 58 -53.91 -15.71 24.34
C GLY A 58 -54.47 -16.70 25.34
N ILE A 59 -53.80 -16.83 26.48
CA ILE A 59 -54.22 -17.68 27.60
C ILE A 59 -54.15 -16.87 28.89
N TYR A 60 -55.26 -16.81 29.63
CA TYR A 60 -55.35 -16.25 30.97
C TYR A 60 -55.73 -17.36 31.95
N VAL A 61 -54.94 -17.52 33.01
CA VAL A 61 -55.23 -18.47 34.10
C VAL A 61 -55.03 -17.80 35.44
N TYR A 62 -56.04 -17.92 36.31
CA TYR A 62 -56.04 -17.31 37.63
C TYR A 62 -56.40 -18.33 38.71
N ASP A 63 -55.55 -18.44 39.75
CA ASP A 63 -55.79 -19.18 41.00
C ASP A 63 -56.35 -20.62 40.87
N GLU A 64 -55.77 -21.43 39.98
CA GLU A 64 -56.06 -22.85 39.75
C GLU A 64 -55.08 -23.76 40.52
N ARG A 65 -55.56 -24.88 41.08
CA ARG A 65 -54.73 -25.79 41.88
C ARG A 65 -54.39 -27.06 41.08
N PHE A 66 -53.25 -27.66 41.39
CA PHE A 66 -52.82 -28.94 40.78
C PHE A 66 -52.90 -28.94 39.25
N VAL A 67 -52.35 -27.90 38.62
CA VAL A 67 -52.48 -27.66 37.18
C VAL A 67 -51.40 -28.43 36.42
N PRO A 68 -51.76 -29.23 35.40
CA PRO A 68 -50.80 -29.74 34.41
C PRO A 68 -50.07 -28.58 33.72
N PRO A 69 -48.85 -28.80 33.18
CA PRO A 69 -48.17 -27.76 32.44
C PRO A 69 -49.00 -27.23 31.27
N ILE A 70 -49.15 -25.91 31.18
CA ILE A 70 -49.69 -25.25 29.99
C ILE A 70 -48.64 -25.45 28.90
N SER A 71 -48.95 -26.25 27.88
CA SER A 71 -47.88 -26.75 27.01
C SER A 71 -48.22 -26.91 25.53
N GLY A 72 -47.21 -26.71 24.68
CA GLY A 72 -47.33 -26.90 23.22
C GLY A 72 -48.24 -25.89 22.51
N ASN A 73 -48.70 -24.83 23.19
CA ASN A 73 -49.58 -23.84 22.59
C ASN A 73 -48.79 -22.89 21.68
N LYS A 74 -49.41 -22.49 20.56
CA LYS A 74 -48.89 -21.52 19.59
C LYS A 74 -49.71 -20.25 19.66
N ILE A 75 -49.12 -19.16 20.13
CA ILE A 75 -49.82 -17.90 20.37
C ILE A 75 -49.13 -16.82 19.55
N ASN A 76 -49.90 -16.12 18.72
CA ASN A 76 -49.34 -15.13 17.81
C ASN A 76 -50.16 -13.84 17.77
N ASN A 77 -49.47 -12.69 17.72
CA ASN A 77 -50.09 -11.38 17.52
C ASN A 77 -51.18 -11.06 18.55
N CYS A 78 -50.93 -11.34 19.83
CA CYS A 78 -51.82 -11.03 20.96
C CYS A 78 -51.23 -9.92 21.83
N ASP A 79 -52.03 -9.11 22.52
CA ASP A 79 -51.45 -8.07 23.41
C ASP A 79 -50.65 -8.73 24.54
N VAL A 80 -51.19 -9.81 25.11
CA VAL A 80 -50.48 -10.70 26.04
C VAL A 80 -50.57 -12.14 25.52
N GLY A 81 -49.43 -12.83 25.44
CA GLY A 81 -49.39 -14.23 25.04
C GLY A 81 -50.03 -15.14 26.09
N ILE A 82 -49.34 -15.30 27.23
CA ILE A 82 -49.84 -16.05 28.39
C ILE A 82 -49.77 -15.19 29.64
N HIS A 83 -50.83 -15.17 30.43
CA HIS A 83 -50.87 -14.52 31.74
C HIS A 83 -51.31 -15.54 32.78
N VAL A 84 -50.43 -15.79 33.75
CA VAL A 84 -50.67 -16.66 34.89
C VAL A 84 -50.60 -15.86 36.20
N SER A 85 -51.55 -16.08 37.10
CA SER A 85 -51.64 -15.38 38.40
C SER A 85 -52.29 -16.25 39.50
N GLY A 86 -51.99 -15.97 40.78
CA GLY A 86 -52.54 -16.64 41.96
C GLY A 86 -51.68 -17.79 42.50
N LEU A 87 -51.49 -18.85 41.72
CA LEU A 87 -50.74 -20.06 42.12
C LEU A 87 -49.56 -20.36 41.17
N SER A 88 -48.82 -21.43 41.43
CA SER A 88 -47.67 -21.89 40.63
C SER A 88 -48.11 -22.60 39.34
N TYR A 89 -47.65 -22.14 38.17
CA TYR A 89 -47.97 -22.75 36.87
C TYR A 89 -46.72 -23.10 36.09
N ASP A 90 -46.64 -24.32 35.59
CA ASP A 90 -45.55 -24.73 34.70
C ASP A 90 -45.94 -24.43 33.24
N LEU A 91 -44.99 -23.83 32.51
CA LEU A 91 -45.10 -23.44 31.11
C LEU A 91 -44.05 -24.20 30.33
N GLU A 92 -44.49 -25.09 29.44
CA GLU A 92 -43.60 -25.99 28.74
C GLU A 92 -43.81 -25.97 27.22
N ASN A 93 -42.74 -25.78 26.45
CA ASN A 93 -42.76 -25.95 25.00
C ASN A 93 -43.82 -25.09 24.25
N ASN A 94 -44.19 -23.93 24.80
CA ASN A 94 -45.08 -23.00 24.12
C ASN A 94 -44.29 -22.13 23.13
N GLU A 95 -44.91 -21.75 22.03
CA GLU A 95 -44.37 -20.85 21.03
C GLU A 95 -45.22 -19.57 21.01
N ILE A 96 -44.62 -18.45 21.43
CA ILE A 96 -45.29 -17.15 21.57
C ILE A 96 -44.55 -16.14 20.70
N THR A 97 -45.24 -15.55 19.72
CA THR A 97 -44.63 -14.67 18.73
C THR A 97 -45.42 -13.38 18.51
N ASN A 98 -44.72 -12.28 18.25
CA ASN A 98 -45.33 -10.99 17.86
C ASN A 98 -46.36 -10.45 18.86
N CYS A 99 -46.25 -10.80 20.14
CA CYS A 99 -47.16 -10.31 21.17
C CYS A 99 -46.72 -8.93 21.72
N GLY A 100 -47.58 -8.26 22.48
CA GLY A 100 -47.13 -7.12 23.30
C GLY A 100 -46.15 -7.60 24.37
N VAL A 101 -46.66 -8.43 25.28
CA VAL A 101 -45.86 -9.19 26.26
C VAL A 101 -46.00 -10.68 25.97
N GLY A 102 -44.88 -11.41 25.93
CA GLY A 102 -44.91 -12.85 25.68
C GLY A 102 -45.58 -13.62 26.83
N VAL A 103 -44.99 -13.53 28.02
CA VAL A 103 -45.52 -14.15 29.24
C VAL A 103 -45.56 -13.12 30.36
N VAL A 104 -46.69 -13.03 31.05
CA VAL A 104 -46.85 -12.33 32.32
C VAL A 104 -46.92 -13.35 33.44
N ALA A 105 -45.88 -13.38 34.27
CA ALA A 105 -45.88 -14.10 35.54
C ALA A 105 -46.32 -13.13 36.64
N GLY A 106 -47.60 -13.20 37.01
CA GLY A 106 -48.22 -12.39 38.06
C GLY A 106 -47.73 -12.73 39.47
N GLU A 107 -48.45 -12.26 40.49
CA GLU A 107 -48.29 -12.69 41.88
C GLU A 107 -48.59 -14.19 41.99
N THR A 108 -47.59 -15.01 41.70
CA THR A 108 -47.67 -16.47 41.57
C THR A 108 -46.64 -17.09 42.50
N GLY A 109 -46.94 -18.23 43.11
CA GLY A 109 -46.00 -18.97 43.97
C GLY A 109 -44.84 -19.66 43.23
N GLY A 110 -44.38 -19.12 42.10
CA GLY A 110 -43.31 -19.71 41.26
C GLY A 110 -43.81 -20.57 40.10
N ALA A 111 -43.26 -20.37 38.90
CA ALA A 111 -43.58 -21.08 37.66
C ALA A 111 -42.31 -21.70 37.06
N ASN A 112 -42.36 -22.94 36.55
CA ASN A 112 -41.30 -23.44 35.66
C ASN A 112 -41.53 -22.89 34.26
N LEU A 113 -40.50 -22.28 33.66
CA LEU A 113 -40.50 -21.95 32.24
C LEU A 113 -39.45 -22.83 31.58
N ILE A 114 -39.87 -23.81 30.78
CA ILE A 114 -38.96 -24.78 30.17
C ILE A 114 -39.31 -24.99 28.69
N GLY A 115 -38.33 -24.90 27.79
CA GLY A 115 -38.53 -25.23 26.38
C GLY A 115 -39.39 -24.24 25.59
N ASN A 116 -39.74 -23.08 26.17
CA ASN A 116 -40.61 -22.11 25.49
C ASN A 116 -39.82 -21.29 24.48
N LYS A 117 -40.45 -20.93 23.36
CA LYS A 117 -39.93 -19.99 22.36
C LYS A 117 -40.75 -18.71 22.45
N ILE A 118 -40.12 -17.61 22.87
CA ILE A 118 -40.79 -16.33 23.07
C ILE A 118 -40.04 -15.28 22.25
N MET A 119 -40.65 -14.82 21.16
CA MET A 119 -39.94 -14.08 20.12
C MET A 119 -40.72 -12.87 19.63
N TYR A 120 -40.00 -11.81 19.28
CA TYR A 120 -40.55 -10.62 18.63
C TYR A 120 -41.69 -9.93 19.40
N CYS A 121 -41.71 -10.07 20.73
CA CYS A 121 -42.64 -9.35 21.57
C CYS A 121 -42.23 -7.88 21.69
N SER A 122 -43.20 -6.96 21.58
CA SER A 122 -42.92 -5.52 21.41
C SER A 122 -42.59 -4.78 22.71
N ASP A 123 -43.11 -5.20 23.87
CA ASP A 123 -42.71 -4.70 25.19
C ASP A 123 -41.60 -5.58 25.79
N CYS A 124 -41.89 -6.85 26.07
CA CYS A 124 -40.89 -7.80 26.55
C CYS A 124 -41.31 -9.27 26.33
N GLY A 125 -40.32 -10.17 26.35
CA GLY A 125 -40.55 -11.61 26.31
C GLY A 125 -41.24 -12.12 27.58
N LEU A 126 -40.63 -11.86 28.74
CA LEU A 126 -41.12 -12.26 30.05
C LEU A 126 -41.26 -11.06 30.99
N LYS A 127 -42.45 -10.84 31.52
CA LYS A 127 -42.73 -9.84 32.56
C LYS A 127 -42.96 -10.53 33.89
N VAL A 128 -42.13 -10.23 34.89
CA VAL A 128 -42.19 -10.83 36.24
C VAL A 128 -42.71 -9.79 37.22
N LEU A 129 -43.90 -10.00 37.77
CA LEU A 129 -44.61 -9.02 38.62
C LEU A 129 -44.64 -9.37 40.11
N GLY A 130 -44.29 -10.60 40.50
CA GLY A 130 -44.32 -11.06 41.90
C GLY A 130 -43.21 -12.05 42.25
N SER A 131 -43.19 -12.52 43.50
CA SER A 131 -42.18 -13.45 44.00
C SER A 131 -42.34 -14.84 43.39
N LEU A 132 -41.51 -15.19 42.41
CA LEU A 132 -41.33 -16.59 42.01
C LEU A 132 -40.65 -17.34 43.17
N GLU A 133 -41.44 -17.97 44.05
CA GLU A 133 -40.91 -18.93 45.00
C GLU A 133 -40.40 -20.18 44.24
N ALA A 134 -39.11 -20.17 43.93
CA ALA A 134 -38.23 -21.27 43.53
C ALA A 134 -38.84 -22.43 42.71
N LYS A 135 -38.87 -22.30 41.37
CA LYS A 135 -38.88 -23.44 40.42
C LYS A 135 -38.00 -23.24 39.17
N GLY A 136 -37.94 -22.03 38.61
CA GLY A 136 -36.85 -21.58 37.71
C GLY A 136 -37.18 -21.56 36.21
N ALA A 137 -36.39 -20.81 35.45
CA ALA A 137 -36.54 -20.66 34.00
C ALA A 137 -35.26 -21.09 33.29
N TYR A 138 -35.31 -22.18 32.51
CA TYR A 138 -34.16 -22.70 31.78
C TYR A 138 -34.57 -23.39 30.49
N ASN A 139 -33.62 -23.59 29.57
CA ASN A 139 -33.86 -24.19 28.27
C ASN A 139 -34.93 -23.47 27.44
N ASN A 140 -35.10 -22.16 27.61
CA ASN A 140 -36.02 -21.36 26.79
C ASN A 140 -35.25 -20.61 25.70
N TYR A 141 -35.95 -20.23 24.64
CA TYR A 141 -35.45 -19.39 23.56
C TYR A 141 -36.13 -18.02 23.63
N PHE A 142 -35.40 -17.03 24.12
CA PHE A 142 -35.84 -15.64 24.17
C PHE A 142 -35.22 -14.85 23.03
N ASN A 143 -36.03 -14.23 22.19
CA ASN A 143 -35.55 -13.39 21.08
C ASN A 143 -36.39 -12.13 20.92
N ASN A 144 -36.19 -11.19 21.84
CA ASN A 144 -36.93 -9.94 21.93
C ASN A 144 -35.95 -8.79 22.15
N THR A 145 -36.34 -7.56 21.84
CA THR A 145 -35.54 -6.37 22.15
C THR A 145 -35.30 -6.25 23.66
N VAL A 146 -36.32 -6.60 24.46
CA VAL A 146 -36.25 -6.78 25.91
C VAL A 146 -36.71 -8.20 26.25
N ASN A 147 -35.79 -9.06 26.70
CA ASN A 147 -36.14 -10.46 27.00
C ASN A 147 -36.87 -10.60 28.33
N VAL A 148 -36.45 -9.87 29.37
CA VAL A 148 -37.04 -9.93 30.71
C VAL A 148 -37.28 -8.51 31.23
N LYS A 149 -38.44 -8.30 31.86
CA LYS A 149 -38.80 -7.06 32.54
C LYS A 149 -39.33 -7.38 33.94
N PHE A 150 -38.70 -6.82 34.96
CA PHE A 150 -39.13 -6.97 36.34
C PHE A 150 -40.11 -5.86 36.73
N GLY A 151 -41.07 -6.18 37.59
CA GLY A 151 -41.96 -5.21 38.23
C GLY A 151 -41.29 -4.49 39.40
N ASP A 152 -42.09 -3.84 40.26
CA ASP A 152 -41.61 -2.95 41.32
C ASP A 152 -40.80 -3.67 42.43
N PHE A 153 -40.90 -5.00 42.52
CA PHE A 153 -40.19 -5.82 43.50
C PHE A 153 -39.34 -6.89 42.81
N GLU A 154 -38.02 -6.68 42.79
CA GLU A 154 -37.07 -7.61 42.20
C GLU A 154 -36.39 -8.51 43.26
N ASN A 155 -36.76 -9.80 43.22
CA ASN A 155 -36.12 -10.88 43.96
C ASN A 155 -35.06 -11.60 43.11
N THR A 156 -34.27 -12.48 43.73
CA THR A 156 -33.36 -13.40 43.02
C THR A 156 -34.12 -14.63 42.55
N TYR A 157 -34.00 -14.94 41.26
CA TYR A 157 -34.65 -16.06 40.59
C TYR A 157 -33.63 -17.04 40.02
N LEU A 158 -34.06 -18.29 39.79
CA LEU A 158 -33.22 -19.33 39.19
C LEU A 158 -33.38 -19.31 37.67
N TRP A 159 -32.29 -19.04 36.93
CA TRP A 159 -32.28 -18.90 35.47
C TRP A 159 -31.56 -20.03 34.72
N ASN A 160 -31.08 -21.04 35.43
CA ASN A 160 -30.43 -22.20 34.85
C ASN A 160 -30.68 -23.44 35.71
N SER A 161 -30.65 -24.61 35.07
CA SER A 161 -30.58 -25.89 35.77
C SER A 161 -29.14 -26.22 36.17
N SER A 162 -28.95 -27.38 36.79
CA SER A 162 -27.64 -28.04 36.75
C SER A 162 -27.33 -28.46 35.31
N LEU A 163 -26.06 -28.40 34.92
CA LEU A 163 -25.61 -28.86 33.60
C LEU A 163 -25.91 -30.35 33.44
N THR A 164 -26.78 -30.70 32.50
CA THR A 164 -27.28 -32.06 32.31
C THR A 164 -27.20 -32.45 30.84
N GLU A 165 -26.74 -33.66 30.53
CA GLU A 165 -26.76 -34.17 29.15
C GLU A 165 -28.20 -34.28 28.62
N GLY A 166 -28.43 -33.73 27.43
CA GLY A 166 -29.74 -33.72 26.79
C GLY A 166 -29.84 -32.68 25.68
N THR A 167 -30.69 -32.94 24.69
CA THR A 167 -30.89 -31.98 23.59
C THR A 167 -31.59 -30.72 24.09
N ASN A 168 -30.91 -29.59 24.02
CA ASN A 168 -31.45 -28.29 24.42
C ASN A 168 -32.27 -27.62 23.30
N ILE A 169 -32.90 -26.49 23.61
CA ILE A 169 -33.85 -25.78 22.73
C ILE A 169 -33.25 -25.27 21.41
N ILE A 170 -31.91 -25.18 21.32
CA ILE A 170 -31.17 -24.81 20.11
C ILE A 170 -30.49 -26.02 19.43
N GLY A 171 -30.71 -27.24 19.95
CA GLY A 171 -30.15 -28.48 19.39
C GLY A 171 -28.76 -28.87 19.91
N GLY A 172 -28.24 -28.20 20.95
CA GLY A 172 -26.99 -28.56 21.62
C GLY A 172 -27.13 -29.77 22.55
N SER A 173 -26.01 -30.33 22.99
CA SER A 173 -25.94 -31.60 23.73
C SER A 173 -26.18 -31.50 25.24
N TYR A 174 -26.22 -30.29 25.79
CA TYR A 174 -26.40 -30.05 27.22
C TYR A 174 -27.53 -29.07 27.49
N ILE A 175 -28.33 -29.39 28.50
CA ILE A 175 -29.33 -28.52 29.10
C ILE A 175 -28.65 -27.78 30.27
N GLY A 176 -28.75 -26.45 30.26
CA GLY A 176 -28.20 -25.57 31.28
C GLY A 176 -29.15 -24.40 31.53
N GLY A 177 -28.82 -23.24 30.97
CA GLY A 177 -29.58 -22.00 31.04
C GLY A 177 -30.48 -21.78 29.83
N ASN A 178 -30.69 -20.52 29.47
CA ASN A 178 -31.54 -20.09 28.36
C ASN A 178 -30.73 -19.55 27.19
N TYR A 179 -31.35 -19.48 26.02
CA TYR A 179 -30.82 -18.79 24.86
C TYR A 179 -31.34 -17.34 24.81
N TRP A 180 -30.45 -16.39 25.02
CA TRP A 180 -30.69 -14.95 25.14
C TRP A 180 -30.34 -14.21 23.84
N ALA A 181 -31.25 -14.24 22.88
CA ALA A 181 -31.09 -13.57 21.59
C ALA A 181 -31.74 -12.17 21.57
N LYS A 182 -31.33 -11.38 20.56
CA LYS A 182 -32.02 -10.18 20.12
C LYS A 182 -32.32 -10.29 18.62
N PRO A 183 -33.42 -9.67 18.14
CA PRO A 183 -33.80 -9.74 16.72
C PRO A 183 -32.73 -9.22 15.75
N ASP A 184 -31.85 -8.31 16.20
CA ASP A 184 -30.78 -7.71 15.41
C ASP A 184 -29.49 -8.53 15.35
N GLY A 185 -29.43 -9.69 16.00
CA GLY A 185 -28.23 -10.52 16.05
C GLY A 185 -27.27 -10.22 17.20
N THR A 186 -27.54 -9.19 18.01
CA THR A 186 -26.63 -8.70 19.06
C THR A 186 -26.93 -9.28 20.45
N GLY A 187 -27.79 -10.29 20.54
CA GLY A 187 -28.08 -10.96 21.80
C GLY A 187 -26.84 -11.61 22.41
N PHE A 188 -26.87 -11.80 23.72
CA PHE A 188 -25.78 -12.42 24.45
C PHE A 188 -25.46 -13.80 23.86
N SER A 189 -26.45 -14.67 23.74
CA SER A 189 -26.26 -16.02 23.23
C SER A 189 -25.91 -16.12 21.74
N GLN A 190 -25.99 -15.00 21.01
CA GLN A 190 -25.57 -14.92 19.60
C GLN A 190 -24.10 -14.50 19.46
N THR A 191 -23.51 -13.94 20.52
CA THR A 191 -22.16 -13.36 20.52
C THR A 191 -21.24 -13.95 21.58
N ALA A 192 -21.78 -14.69 22.54
CA ALA A 192 -21.04 -15.28 23.64
C ALA A 192 -20.14 -16.43 23.16
N ILE A 193 -18.95 -16.49 23.76
CA ILE A 193 -17.91 -17.48 23.47
C ILE A 193 -18.28 -18.81 24.14
N ASP A 194 -18.15 -19.88 23.38
CA ASP A 194 -18.17 -21.29 23.81
C ASP A 194 -16.87 -21.93 23.34
N ALA A 195 -15.82 -21.81 24.17
CA ALA A 195 -14.47 -22.24 23.84
C ALA A 195 -14.31 -23.76 23.93
N ASN A 196 -15.12 -24.43 24.77
CA ASN A 196 -15.06 -25.87 24.96
C ASN A 196 -15.97 -26.64 23.96
N GLY A 197 -16.84 -25.92 23.24
CA GLY A 197 -17.73 -26.45 22.21
C GLY A 197 -18.91 -27.25 22.74
N ASP A 198 -19.26 -27.10 24.03
CA ASP A 198 -20.34 -27.85 24.67
C ASP A 198 -21.74 -27.23 24.45
N GLY A 199 -21.81 -26.05 23.83
CA GLY A 199 -23.04 -25.32 23.56
C GLY A 199 -23.53 -24.45 24.72
N ILE A 200 -22.71 -24.28 25.76
CA ILE A 200 -22.89 -23.37 26.89
C ILE A 200 -21.85 -22.26 26.80
N ALA A 201 -22.23 -21.02 27.08
CA ALA A 201 -21.24 -19.95 27.08
C ALA A 201 -20.32 -20.04 28.29
N ASP A 202 -19.06 -19.67 28.10
CA ASP A 202 -18.05 -19.65 29.18
C ASP A 202 -18.28 -18.51 30.19
N SER A 203 -19.18 -17.57 29.90
CA SER A 203 -19.53 -16.44 30.77
C SER A 203 -21.01 -16.46 31.14
N ALA A 204 -21.30 -16.02 32.36
CA ALA A 204 -22.68 -15.86 32.84
C ALA A 204 -23.35 -14.65 32.16
N TYR A 205 -24.66 -14.76 31.91
CA TYR A 205 -25.47 -13.66 31.43
C TYR A 205 -26.14 -12.93 32.59
N ALA A 206 -25.81 -11.65 32.76
CA ALA A 206 -26.47 -10.77 33.72
C ALA A 206 -27.80 -10.27 33.14
N ILE A 207 -28.90 -10.76 33.71
CA ILE A 207 -30.27 -10.34 33.33
C ILE A 207 -30.60 -9.03 34.05
N SER A 208 -30.09 -8.89 35.29
CA SER A 208 -30.12 -7.66 36.10
C SER A 208 -28.99 -7.72 37.14
N GLU A 209 -28.93 -6.75 38.05
CA GLU A 209 -27.94 -6.74 39.15
C GLU A 209 -28.05 -7.94 40.10
N LYS A 210 -29.26 -8.51 40.26
CA LYS A 210 -29.54 -9.62 41.20
C LYS A 210 -29.80 -10.96 40.52
N ASN A 211 -29.93 -10.99 39.19
CA ASN A 211 -30.38 -12.14 38.43
C ASN A 211 -29.38 -12.50 37.33
N TYR A 212 -28.84 -13.72 37.41
CA TYR A 212 -27.84 -14.24 36.49
C TYR A 212 -28.26 -15.60 35.98
N ASP A 213 -28.06 -15.82 34.68
CA ASP A 213 -27.99 -17.15 34.09
C ASP A 213 -26.52 -17.57 34.04
N TYR A 214 -26.15 -18.58 34.82
CA TYR A 214 -24.77 -19.04 34.93
C TYR A 214 -24.38 -20.08 33.87
N LEU A 215 -25.34 -20.62 33.12
CA LEU A 215 -25.09 -21.62 32.07
C LEU A 215 -25.82 -21.25 30.77
N PRO A 216 -25.74 -20.00 30.28
CA PRO A 216 -26.53 -19.57 29.14
C PRO A 216 -26.18 -20.38 27.90
N LEU A 217 -27.21 -20.80 27.16
CA LEU A 217 -27.01 -21.52 25.90
C LEU A 217 -26.39 -20.58 24.88
N THR A 218 -25.49 -21.09 24.04
CA THR A 218 -24.96 -20.33 22.91
C THR A 218 -24.86 -21.24 21.69
N ALA A 219 -24.96 -20.64 20.50
CA ALA A 219 -24.83 -21.43 19.28
C ALA A 219 -23.40 -21.95 19.19
N LYS A 220 -23.23 -23.23 18.81
CA LYS A 220 -21.92 -23.87 18.62
C LYS A 220 -21.02 -22.94 17.82
N TYR A 221 -20.00 -22.40 18.49
CA TYR A 221 -18.98 -21.61 17.83
C TYR A 221 -18.26 -22.54 16.83
N ASN A 222 -18.33 -22.19 15.55
CA ASN A 222 -17.63 -22.92 14.49
C ASN A 222 -16.42 -22.05 14.10
N PRO A 223 -15.32 -22.12 14.86
CA PRO A 223 -14.16 -21.27 14.61
C PRO A 223 -13.71 -21.44 13.16
N VAL A 224 -13.49 -20.33 12.47
CA VAL A 224 -13.13 -20.33 11.04
C VAL A 224 -11.62 -20.44 10.94
N LEU A 225 -11.13 -21.32 10.06
CA LEU A 225 -9.70 -21.42 9.77
C LEU A 225 -9.16 -20.04 9.34
N PRO A 226 -7.93 -19.67 9.75
CA PRO A 226 -7.40 -18.35 9.48
C PRO A 226 -7.29 -18.12 7.98
N ALA A 227 -7.86 -17.01 7.51
CA ALA A 227 -7.71 -16.50 6.15
C ALA A 227 -6.56 -15.49 6.11
N PHE A 228 -5.50 -15.81 5.39
CA PHE A 228 -4.29 -15.01 5.34
C PHE A 228 -3.56 -15.19 4.01
N ASP A 229 -2.60 -14.31 3.78
CA ASP A 229 -1.55 -14.43 2.78
C ASP A 229 -0.22 -13.93 3.40
N PHE A 230 0.83 -13.83 2.61
CA PHE A 230 2.09 -13.20 3.01
C PHE A 230 2.82 -12.50 1.86
N THR A 231 3.71 -11.58 2.20
CA THR A 231 4.59 -10.88 1.26
C THR A 231 6.07 -11.10 1.60
N ALA A 232 6.94 -10.72 0.67
CA ALA A 232 8.39 -10.67 0.87
C ALA A 232 8.93 -9.31 0.41
N ASN A 233 9.98 -8.80 1.06
CA ASN A 233 10.61 -7.54 0.66
C ASN A 233 11.34 -7.62 -0.69
N VAL A 234 11.89 -8.79 -1.03
CA VAL A 234 12.53 -9.10 -2.31
C VAL A 234 12.16 -10.53 -2.72
N THR A 235 12.03 -10.78 -4.03
CA THR A 235 11.72 -12.11 -4.59
C THR A 235 12.83 -12.68 -5.46
N SER A 236 13.89 -11.91 -5.70
CA SER A 236 15.08 -12.40 -6.40
C SER A 236 16.36 -11.68 -5.99
N GLY A 237 17.51 -12.34 -6.18
CA GLY A 237 18.84 -11.78 -5.92
C GLY A 237 19.94 -12.84 -6.00
N THR A 238 21.18 -12.47 -5.64
CA THR A 238 22.34 -13.38 -5.66
C THR A 238 22.64 -13.99 -4.29
N VAL A 239 23.31 -15.15 -4.24
CA VAL A 239 23.78 -15.72 -2.96
C VAL A 239 24.80 -14.80 -2.25
N PRO A 240 24.74 -14.64 -0.91
CA PRO A 240 23.61 -14.97 -0.04
C PRO A 240 22.49 -13.92 -0.18
N LEU A 241 21.24 -14.39 -0.35
CA LEU A 241 20.06 -13.51 -0.43
C LEU A 241 19.32 -13.50 0.92
N VAL A 242 19.27 -12.35 1.58
CA VAL A 242 18.48 -12.15 2.81
C VAL A 242 17.09 -11.64 2.44
N VAL A 243 16.05 -12.37 2.87
CA VAL A 243 14.64 -12.06 2.59
C VAL A 243 13.87 -11.93 3.90
N LEU A 244 13.10 -10.85 4.02
CA LEU A 244 12.11 -10.63 5.07
C LEU A 244 10.73 -11.00 4.54
N PHE A 245 10.08 -11.94 5.22
CA PHE A 245 8.71 -12.37 4.97
C PHE A 245 7.76 -11.78 6.00
N THR A 246 6.61 -11.30 5.54
CA THR A 246 5.61 -10.62 6.36
C THR A 246 4.24 -11.25 6.17
N TYR A 247 3.66 -11.74 7.27
CA TYR A 247 2.27 -12.19 7.30
C TYR A 247 1.30 -11.03 7.00
N THR A 248 0.28 -11.29 6.17
CA THR A 248 -0.80 -10.36 5.87
C THR A 248 -2.13 -11.10 5.92
N GLY A 249 -2.85 -10.99 7.04
CA GLY A 249 -4.18 -11.59 7.18
C GLY A 249 -5.16 -10.64 7.82
N THR A 250 -6.43 -10.82 7.47
CA THR A 250 -7.59 -10.10 8.02
C THR A 250 -8.55 -11.16 8.56
N GLY A 251 -8.75 -11.23 9.87
CA GLY A 251 -9.55 -12.27 10.50
C GLY A 251 -9.22 -12.47 11.99
N GLU A 252 -9.73 -13.55 12.57
CA GLU A 252 -9.50 -13.90 13.97
C GLU A 252 -8.01 -14.03 14.33
N THR A 253 -7.70 -13.74 15.60
CA THR A 253 -6.32 -13.62 16.11
C THR A 253 -5.57 -14.96 16.00
N PRO A 254 -4.52 -15.04 15.16
CA PRO A 254 -3.70 -16.23 15.08
C PRO A 254 -2.92 -16.46 16.38
N THR A 255 -2.68 -17.72 16.72
CA THR A 255 -1.91 -18.13 17.90
C THR A 255 -0.51 -18.64 17.55
N SER A 256 -0.27 -19.05 16.30
CA SER A 256 1.05 -19.53 15.87
C SER A 256 1.27 -19.41 14.35
N TRP A 257 2.52 -19.17 13.96
CA TRP A 257 3.00 -19.10 12.57
C TRP A 257 4.19 -20.03 12.37
N LEU A 258 4.20 -20.77 11.27
CA LEU A 258 5.27 -21.67 10.85
C LEU A 258 5.61 -21.39 9.38
N TRP A 259 6.84 -20.92 9.13
CA TRP A 259 7.34 -20.69 7.79
C TRP A 259 8.19 -21.86 7.32
N ASN A 260 7.98 -22.30 6.08
CA ASN A 260 8.86 -23.20 5.36
C ASN A 260 9.40 -22.46 4.13
N PHE A 261 10.71 -22.27 4.08
CA PHE A 261 11.36 -21.47 3.03
C PHE A 261 11.68 -22.26 1.76
N GLY A 262 11.40 -23.57 1.73
CA GLY A 262 11.61 -24.43 0.56
C GLY A 262 13.03 -24.97 0.39
N ASP A 263 13.95 -24.64 1.29
CA ASP A 263 15.34 -25.12 1.32
C ASP A 263 15.61 -26.17 2.41
N GLY A 264 14.54 -26.65 3.06
CA GLY A 264 14.58 -27.58 4.19
C GLY A 264 14.67 -26.88 5.56
N ILE A 265 14.74 -25.55 5.60
CA ILE A 265 14.73 -24.77 6.84
C ILE A 265 13.32 -24.21 7.11
N THR A 266 12.94 -24.22 8.38
CA THR A 266 11.68 -23.66 8.87
C THR A 266 11.92 -22.68 10.02
N SER A 267 11.08 -21.66 10.17
CA SER A 267 11.05 -20.85 11.39
C SER A 267 10.10 -21.44 12.45
N LYS A 268 10.11 -20.92 13.68
CA LYS A 268 9.14 -21.31 14.71
C LYS A 268 8.51 -20.06 15.33
N HIS A 269 7.18 -20.01 15.32
CA HIS A 269 6.36 -19.07 16.09
C HIS A 269 6.65 -17.58 15.87
N ALA A 270 6.81 -17.18 14.60
CA ALA A 270 7.09 -15.77 14.27
C ALA A 270 6.15 -15.26 13.17
N GLN A 271 5.42 -14.19 13.47
CA GLN A 271 4.49 -13.52 12.53
C GLN A 271 5.24 -12.92 11.33
N THR A 272 6.45 -12.43 11.54
CA THR A 272 7.40 -12.05 10.49
C THR A 272 8.66 -12.92 10.61
N ALA A 273 9.29 -13.24 9.48
CA ALA A 273 10.47 -14.10 9.48
C ALA A 273 11.52 -13.60 8.49
N THR A 274 12.78 -13.52 8.93
CA THR A 274 13.92 -13.26 8.04
C THR A 274 14.64 -14.56 7.76
N HIS A 275 14.97 -14.82 6.49
CA HIS A 275 15.71 -16.01 6.06
C HIS A 275 16.82 -15.66 5.07
N THR A 276 17.93 -16.39 5.15
CA THR A 276 19.09 -16.20 4.26
C THR A 276 19.27 -17.42 3.37
N PHE A 277 18.99 -17.26 2.07
CA PHE A 277 19.25 -18.30 1.09
C PHE A 277 20.73 -18.28 0.68
N THR A 278 21.46 -19.32 1.04
CA THR A 278 22.91 -19.45 0.81
C THR A 278 23.28 -20.24 -0.45
N LYS A 279 22.29 -20.88 -1.07
CA LYS A 279 22.46 -21.67 -2.30
C LYS A 279 21.64 -21.06 -3.43
N THR A 280 22.07 -21.31 -4.65
CA THR A 280 21.32 -20.94 -5.84
C THR A 280 20.12 -21.87 -6.01
N GLY A 281 19.03 -21.36 -6.58
CA GLY A 281 17.83 -22.15 -6.81
C GLY A 281 16.55 -21.31 -6.82
N THR A 282 15.44 -22.01 -7.07
CA THR A 282 14.09 -21.45 -7.00
C THR A 282 13.36 -22.14 -5.85
N TYR A 283 12.80 -21.36 -4.93
CA TYR A 283 12.28 -21.85 -3.66
C TYR A 283 10.77 -21.59 -3.53
N ASN A 284 10.04 -22.63 -3.13
CA ASN A 284 8.62 -22.53 -2.78
C ASN A 284 8.52 -22.12 -1.31
N VAL A 285 7.79 -21.05 -1.01
CA VAL A 285 7.62 -20.59 0.38
C VAL A 285 6.20 -20.93 0.83
N THR A 286 6.09 -21.59 1.98
CA THR A 286 4.80 -21.94 2.59
C THR A 286 4.71 -21.31 3.98
N LEU A 287 3.59 -20.66 4.27
CA LEU A 287 3.23 -20.20 5.60
C LEU A 287 2.05 -21.01 6.11
N THR A 288 2.21 -21.64 7.27
CA THR A 288 1.14 -22.29 8.03
C THR A 288 0.78 -21.44 9.24
N VAL A 289 -0.49 -21.09 9.38
CA VAL A 289 -1.01 -20.29 10.50
C VAL A 289 -2.04 -21.11 11.26
N THR A 290 -1.99 -21.02 12.58
CA THR A 290 -2.88 -21.76 13.49
C THR A 290 -3.63 -20.79 14.39
N ASN A 291 -4.91 -21.07 14.64
CA ASN A 291 -5.75 -20.45 15.66
C ASN A 291 -6.54 -21.54 16.40
N ALA A 292 -7.55 -21.15 17.20
CA ALA A 292 -8.42 -22.10 17.90
C ALA A 292 -9.21 -23.04 16.96
N ALA A 293 -9.42 -22.66 15.68
CA ALA A 293 -10.06 -23.49 14.66
C ALA A 293 -9.19 -24.63 14.13
N GLY A 294 -7.87 -24.53 14.29
CA GLY A 294 -6.88 -25.41 13.66
C GLY A 294 -5.91 -24.64 12.76
N SER A 295 -5.28 -25.35 11.81
CA SER A 295 -4.22 -24.80 10.96
C SER A 295 -4.64 -24.71 9.50
N ASN A 296 -4.28 -23.61 8.84
CA ASN A 296 -4.39 -23.44 7.40
C ASN A 296 -3.04 -23.05 6.81
N SER A 297 -2.79 -23.34 5.53
CA SER A 297 -1.50 -23.09 4.88
C SER A 297 -1.66 -22.45 3.51
N VAL A 298 -0.82 -21.45 3.22
CA VAL A 298 -0.68 -20.84 1.90
C VAL A 298 0.73 -21.11 1.38
N SER A 299 0.82 -21.65 0.16
CA SER A 299 2.08 -21.94 -0.52
C SER A 299 2.20 -21.12 -1.80
N LYS A 300 3.30 -20.37 -1.94
CA LYS A 300 3.68 -19.65 -3.17
C LYS A 300 4.79 -20.42 -3.88
N PRO A 301 4.48 -21.14 -4.99
CA PRO A 301 5.49 -21.89 -5.73
C PRO A 301 6.44 -20.93 -6.48
N GLY A 302 7.73 -21.24 -6.46
CA GLY A 302 8.80 -20.47 -7.10
C GLY A 302 8.91 -19.02 -6.63
N TYR A 303 8.50 -18.75 -5.39
CA TYR A 303 8.34 -17.40 -4.88
C TYR A 303 9.66 -16.63 -4.72
N ILE A 304 10.76 -17.33 -4.42
CA ILE A 304 12.11 -16.75 -4.32
C ILE A 304 13.03 -17.38 -5.38
N THR A 305 13.76 -16.54 -6.12
CA THR A 305 14.78 -16.98 -7.09
C THR A 305 16.15 -16.45 -6.70
N VAL A 306 17.08 -17.36 -6.42
CA VAL A 306 18.45 -17.03 -6.00
C VAL A 306 19.42 -17.46 -7.08
N THR A 307 20.13 -16.51 -7.67
CA THR A 307 21.12 -16.75 -8.71
C THR A 307 22.53 -16.77 -8.13
N ALA A 308 23.48 -17.36 -8.86
CA ALA A 308 24.87 -17.22 -8.51
C ALA A 308 25.25 -15.74 -8.66
N THR A 309 26.09 -15.24 -7.76
CA THR A 309 26.82 -13.99 -8.01
C THR A 309 27.56 -14.20 -9.34
N SER A 310 27.18 -13.41 -10.35
CA SER A 310 27.69 -13.54 -11.72
C SER A 310 29.21 -13.67 -11.72
N SER A 311 29.67 -14.75 -12.37
CA SER A 311 31.02 -15.17 -12.76
C SER A 311 32.18 -14.25 -12.37
N ALA A 312 33.26 -14.85 -11.85
CA ALA A 312 34.59 -14.22 -11.85
C ALA A 312 34.83 -13.55 -13.21
N GLU A 313 35.01 -12.23 -13.21
CA GLU A 313 35.44 -11.52 -14.41
C GLU A 313 36.86 -11.96 -14.75
N LYS A 314 37.20 -11.98 -16.05
CA LYS A 314 38.61 -12.10 -16.46
C LYS A 314 39.38 -11.00 -15.72
N PRO A 315 40.53 -11.31 -15.07
CA PRO A 315 41.27 -10.27 -14.37
C PRO A 315 41.73 -9.23 -15.39
N VAL A 316 41.86 -7.97 -14.97
CA VAL A 316 42.47 -6.91 -15.80
C VAL A 316 43.77 -6.53 -15.13
N ALA A 317 44.89 -6.74 -15.81
CA ALA A 317 46.23 -6.58 -15.25
C ALA A 317 46.57 -5.10 -15.06
N ASP A 318 47.03 -4.72 -13.87
CA ASP A 318 47.63 -3.40 -13.59
C ASP A 318 48.61 -3.49 -12.42
N PHE A 319 49.58 -2.58 -12.36
CA PHE A 319 50.57 -2.51 -11.28
C PHE A 319 51.16 -1.13 -11.09
N TYR A 320 51.82 -0.88 -9.96
CA TYR A 320 52.58 0.33 -9.73
C TYR A 320 53.85 0.09 -8.89
N SER A 321 54.77 1.04 -8.89
CA SER A 321 56.00 1.08 -8.09
C SER A 321 56.28 2.53 -7.68
N PRO A 322 56.20 2.87 -6.39
CA PRO A 322 56.48 4.22 -5.90
C PRO A 322 57.89 4.71 -6.22
N GLU A 323 58.89 3.83 -6.24
CA GLU A 323 60.27 4.19 -6.56
C GLU A 323 60.43 4.57 -8.03
N ALA A 324 59.86 3.77 -8.93
CA ALA A 324 59.84 4.06 -10.36
C ALA A 324 59.07 5.35 -10.68
N GLU A 325 57.92 5.55 -10.03
CA GLU A 325 57.07 6.72 -10.25
C GLU A 325 57.71 8.03 -9.78
N LYS A 326 58.50 8.02 -8.71
CA LYS A 326 59.26 9.21 -8.25
C LYS A 326 60.31 9.67 -9.26
N VAL A 327 60.93 8.73 -9.97
CA VAL A 327 61.89 9.05 -11.04
C VAL A 327 61.15 9.59 -12.26
N LEU A 328 60.05 8.94 -12.67
CA LEU A 328 59.24 9.38 -13.80
C LEU A 328 58.59 10.76 -13.57
N SER A 329 58.29 11.12 -12.32
CA SER A 329 57.71 12.42 -11.96
C SER A 329 58.74 13.55 -11.81
N GLY A 330 60.04 13.30 -12.04
CA GLY A 330 61.09 14.33 -11.97
C GLY A 330 61.35 14.88 -10.57
N ILE A 331 60.95 14.17 -9.50
CA ILE A 331 61.12 14.64 -8.10
C ILE A 331 62.51 14.27 -7.56
N ASN A 332 63.28 13.46 -8.28
CA ASN A 332 64.59 12.98 -7.86
C ASN A 332 65.63 13.24 -8.97
N ASP A 333 66.41 14.32 -8.83
CA ASP A 333 67.48 14.73 -9.78
C ASP A 333 68.68 13.75 -9.83
N GLN A 334 68.58 12.57 -9.22
CA GLN A 334 69.68 11.61 -9.05
C GLN A 334 69.41 10.22 -9.64
N GLY A 335 68.21 9.96 -10.19
CA GLY A 335 67.83 8.64 -10.73
C GLY A 335 67.77 7.53 -9.67
N ILE A 336 67.52 6.29 -10.09
CA ILE A 336 67.72 5.07 -9.27
C ILE A 336 69.15 4.56 -9.51
N PHE A 337 69.88 4.26 -8.43
CA PHE A 337 71.27 3.80 -8.48
C PHE A 337 71.38 2.28 -8.67
N GLU A 338 72.45 1.81 -9.32
CA GLU A 338 72.71 0.39 -9.57
C GLU A 338 72.65 -0.45 -8.27
N ASN A 339 71.94 -1.58 -8.32
CA ASN A 339 71.63 -2.47 -7.18
C ASN A 339 70.64 -1.93 -6.14
N GLU A 340 69.93 -0.84 -6.40
CA GLU A 340 68.76 -0.48 -5.58
C GLU A 340 67.60 -1.45 -5.80
N VAL A 341 66.92 -1.76 -4.70
CA VAL A 341 65.78 -2.69 -4.66
C VAL A 341 64.50 -1.91 -4.93
N ILE A 342 63.80 -2.27 -5.99
CA ILE A 342 62.52 -1.67 -6.41
C ILE A 342 61.36 -2.56 -5.98
N SER A 343 60.32 -1.95 -5.41
CA SER A 343 59.11 -2.66 -4.97
C SER A 343 58.00 -2.52 -6.00
N PHE A 344 57.34 -3.63 -6.32
CA PHE A 344 56.21 -3.67 -7.24
C PHE A 344 54.94 -4.09 -6.50
N PHE A 345 53.83 -3.42 -6.81
CA PHE A 345 52.53 -3.65 -6.20
C PHE A 345 51.48 -3.96 -7.28
N ASP A 346 50.79 -5.08 -7.11
CA ASP A 346 49.65 -5.45 -7.94
C ASP A 346 48.47 -4.49 -7.71
N ASN A 347 47.91 -3.96 -8.80
CA ASN A 347 46.71 -3.13 -8.84
C ASN A 347 45.62 -3.74 -9.74
N SER A 348 45.77 -5.02 -10.09
CA SER A 348 44.87 -5.70 -11.02
C SER A 348 43.45 -5.88 -10.45
N THR A 349 42.44 -5.81 -11.32
CA THR A 349 41.03 -6.06 -10.96
C THR A 349 40.58 -7.48 -11.33
N GLY A 350 39.36 -7.87 -10.98
CA GLY A 350 38.80 -9.19 -11.33
C GLY A 350 39.32 -10.36 -10.48
N SER A 351 39.80 -10.10 -9.26
CA SER A 351 40.22 -11.14 -8.29
C SER A 351 41.24 -12.15 -8.86
N PRO A 352 42.45 -11.70 -9.23
CA PRO A 352 43.50 -12.59 -9.70
C PRO A 352 43.92 -13.61 -8.62
N GLY A 353 44.13 -14.86 -9.04
CA GLY A 353 44.57 -15.97 -8.20
C GLY A 353 46.05 -16.34 -8.34
N SER A 354 46.74 -15.82 -9.37
CA SER A 354 48.18 -16.00 -9.58
C SER A 354 48.79 -14.86 -10.39
N TRP A 355 50.06 -14.55 -10.14
CA TRP A 355 50.86 -13.49 -10.77
C TRP A 355 52.11 -14.06 -11.44
N LEU A 356 52.55 -13.44 -12.52
CA LEU A 356 53.86 -13.67 -13.14
C LEU A 356 54.42 -12.31 -13.57
N TRP A 357 55.51 -11.91 -12.94
CA TRP A 357 56.27 -10.70 -13.24
C TRP A 357 57.47 -11.05 -14.11
N ASP A 358 57.74 -10.24 -15.12
CA ASP A 358 59.01 -10.18 -15.87
C ASP A 358 59.56 -8.76 -15.72
N PHE A 359 60.76 -8.64 -15.15
CA PHE A 359 61.37 -7.35 -14.85
C PHE A 359 62.13 -6.76 -16.06
N GLY A 360 62.17 -7.45 -17.21
CA GLY A 360 62.80 -6.96 -18.43
C GLY A 360 64.33 -7.07 -18.45
N ASP A 361 64.94 -7.63 -17.41
CA ASP A 361 66.37 -7.93 -17.29
C ASP A 361 66.67 -9.44 -17.39
N GLY A 362 65.65 -10.25 -17.66
CA GLY A 362 65.70 -11.71 -17.71
C GLY A 362 65.29 -12.40 -16.41
N ASN A 363 65.01 -11.66 -15.33
CA ASN A 363 64.50 -12.21 -14.07
C ASN A 363 62.97 -12.10 -13.97
N THR A 364 62.36 -13.02 -13.22
CA THR A 364 60.89 -13.12 -13.06
C THR A 364 60.48 -13.38 -11.60
N SER A 365 59.23 -13.11 -11.25
CA SER A 365 58.66 -13.46 -9.93
C SER A 365 57.20 -13.94 -10.02
N THR A 366 56.74 -14.76 -9.07
CA THR A 366 55.34 -15.19 -8.94
C THR A 366 54.64 -14.65 -7.69
N GLU A 367 55.31 -13.80 -6.92
CA GLU A 367 54.72 -13.16 -5.75
C GLU A 367 53.72 -12.09 -6.18
N LYS A 368 52.70 -11.83 -5.33
CA LYS A 368 51.73 -10.76 -5.60
C LYS A 368 52.39 -9.38 -5.66
N ASN A 369 53.28 -9.09 -4.73
CA ASN A 369 53.98 -7.81 -4.61
C ASN A 369 55.49 -8.05 -4.41
N PRO A 370 56.25 -8.32 -5.49
CA PRO A 370 57.67 -8.66 -5.38
C PRO A 370 58.56 -7.43 -5.19
N THR A 371 59.80 -7.68 -4.78
CA THR A 371 60.90 -6.73 -4.90
C THR A 371 61.95 -7.26 -5.87
N HIS A 372 62.64 -6.36 -6.57
CA HIS A 372 63.69 -6.73 -7.53
C HIS A 372 64.84 -5.72 -7.56
N ALA A 373 66.07 -6.20 -7.69
CA ALA A 373 67.26 -5.36 -7.77
C ALA A 373 67.85 -5.36 -9.18
N TYR A 374 68.01 -4.19 -9.78
CA TYR A 374 68.58 -4.04 -11.11
C TYR A 374 70.09 -3.79 -11.03
N GLY A 375 70.88 -4.72 -11.58
CA GLY A 375 72.34 -4.69 -11.52
C GLY A 375 73.04 -4.14 -12.76
N LYS A 376 72.33 -3.45 -13.67
CA LYS A 376 72.91 -2.75 -14.82
C LYS A 376 72.19 -1.43 -15.06
N ILE A 377 72.86 -0.48 -15.69
CA ILE A 377 72.24 0.77 -16.17
C ILE A 377 71.37 0.50 -17.40
N GLY A 378 70.28 1.24 -17.55
CA GLY A 378 69.35 1.10 -18.67
C GLY A 378 67.87 1.28 -18.28
N GLY A 379 67.01 1.28 -19.30
CA GLY A 379 65.56 1.29 -19.14
C GLY A 379 64.99 -0.13 -19.25
N TYR A 380 64.19 -0.53 -18.26
CA TYR A 380 63.62 -1.87 -18.15
C TYR A 380 62.12 -1.86 -18.38
N THR A 381 61.65 -2.83 -19.17
CA THR A 381 60.22 -3.05 -19.43
C THR A 381 59.70 -4.07 -18.42
N VAL A 382 58.75 -3.68 -17.59
CA VAL A 382 58.17 -4.58 -16.59
C VAL A 382 56.82 -5.09 -17.10
N ASN A 383 56.63 -6.41 -17.12
CA ASN A 383 55.39 -7.07 -17.50
C ASN A 383 54.79 -7.79 -16.29
N LEU A 384 53.49 -7.59 -16.06
CA LEU A 384 52.70 -8.38 -15.13
C LEU A 384 51.63 -9.16 -15.90
N THR A 385 51.61 -10.48 -15.71
CA THR A 385 50.51 -11.37 -16.11
C THR A 385 49.75 -11.86 -14.89
N VAL A 386 48.43 -11.67 -14.88
CA VAL A 386 47.53 -12.16 -13.83
C VAL A 386 46.52 -13.17 -14.36
N LYS A 387 46.12 -14.13 -13.54
CA LYS A 387 45.19 -15.20 -13.92
C LYS A 387 44.23 -15.58 -12.81
N ASN A 388 42.99 -15.91 -13.16
CA ASN A 388 42.01 -16.57 -12.31
C ASN A 388 41.31 -17.72 -13.08
N ALA A 389 40.23 -18.27 -12.52
CA ALA A 389 39.46 -19.35 -13.16
C ALA A 389 38.74 -18.93 -14.46
N ALA A 390 38.47 -17.64 -14.64
CA ALA A 390 37.78 -17.09 -15.81
C ALA A 390 38.73 -16.73 -16.97
N GLY A 391 40.03 -16.54 -16.71
CA GLY A 391 41.02 -16.29 -17.75
C GLY A 391 42.29 -15.63 -17.23
N SER A 392 43.12 -15.11 -18.14
CA SER A 392 44.37 -14.41 -17.85
C SER A 392 44.52 -13.14 -18.65
N ASP A 393 45.12 -12.12 -18.07
CA ASP A 393 45.40 -10.83 -18.69
C ASP A 393 46.82 -10.36 -18.36
N SER A 394 47.38 -9.50 -19.20
CA SER A 394 48.77 -9.06 -19.07
C SER A 394 48.93 -7.59 -19.42
N ILE A 395 49.82 -6.90 -18.70
CA ILE A 395 50.17 -5.51 -18.94
C ILE A 395 51.69 -5.35 -18.97
N SER A 396 52.20 -4.56 -19.90
CA SER A 396 53.62 -4.19 -20.00
C SER A 396 53.78 -2.68 -19.85
N LYS A 397 54.66 -2.25 -18.93
CA LYS A 397 55.10 -0.85 -18.82
C LYS A 397 56.53 -0.74 -19.33
N TYR A 398 56.69 -0.18 -20.53
CA TYR A 398 57.98 -0.04 -21.21
C TYR A 398 58.83 1.06 -20.56
N GLY A 399 60.11 0.77 -20.33
CA GLY A 399 61.05 1.72 -19.69
C GLY A 399 60.61 2.18 -18.29
N TYR A 400 59.77 1.40 -17.61
CA TYR A 400 59.17 1.76 -16.34
C TYR A 400 60.19 1.96 -15.22
N VAL A 401 61.29 1.20 -15.24
CA VAL A 401 62.43 1.40 -14.34
C VAL A 401 63.61 1.95 -15.14
N LEU A 402 64.15 3.11 -14.73
CA LEU A 402 65.30 3.77 -15.33
C LEU A 402 66.48 3.75 -14.36
N MET A 403 67.53 3.00 -14.71
CA MET A 403 68.75 2.90 -13.91
C MET A 403 69.85 3.77 -14.51
N GLY A 404 70.34 4.77 -13.76
CA GLY A 404 71.58 5.50 -14.05
C GLY A 404 71.62 6.47 -15.25
N ILE A 405 70.52 7.12 -15.62
CA ILE A 405 70.55 8.19 -16.64
C ILE A 405 70.85 9.54 -15.98
N MET A 406 72.06 10.07 -16.21
CA MET A 406 72.48 11.44 -15.89
C MET A 406 72.47 12.25 -17.20
N ASP A 407 71.32 12.79 -17.61
CA ASP A 407 71.29 13.82 -18.66
C ASP A 407 70.24 14.89 -18.31
N GLU A 408 70.71 16.09 -17.98
CA GLU A 408 69.91 17.24 -17.50
C GLU A 408 68.94 17.83 -18.55
N ALA A 409 68.84 17.27 -19.76
CA ALA A 409 68.07 17.84 -20.86
C ALA A 409 66.82 17.04 -21.29
N ALA A 410 66.52 15.89 -20.68
CA ALA A 410 65.34 15.10 -21.04
C ALA A 410 64.15 15.44 -20.11
N THR A 411 63.34 16.43 -20.48
CA THR A 411 62.02 16.58 -19.86
C THR A 411 61.13 15.41 -20.30
N PRO A 412 60.36 14.77 -19.39
CA PRO A 412 59.32 13.84 -19.80
C PRO A 412 58.34 14.60 -20.68
N ALA A 413 58.18 14.15 -21.92
CA ALA A 413 57.19 14.75 -22.79
C ALA A 413 55.77 14.47 -22.24
N TYR A 414 54.83 15.37 -22.49
CA TYR A 414 53.43 15.25 -22.11
C TYR A 414 52.56 15.43 -23.36
N PHE A 415 51.36 14.87 -23.36
CA PHE A 415 50.36 15.13 -24.39
C PHE A 415 48.97 15.33 -23.80
N SER A 416 48.08 16.02 -24.51
CA SER A 416 46.69 16.30 -24.16
C SER A 416 45.73 15.96 -25.31
N SER A 417 44.42 16.05 -25.09
CA SER A 417 43.40 15.89 -26.14
C SER A 417 42.30 16.93 -26.00
N ASP A 418 41.61 17.24 -27.10
CA ASP A 418 40.47 18.17 -27.14
C ASP A 418 39.23 17.61 -26.41
N VAL A 419 39.00 16.30 -26.52
CA VAL A 419 37.94 15.57 -25.80
C VAL A 419 38.47 14.26 -25.23
N THR A 420 37.85 13.77 -24.16
CA THR A 420 38.16 12.47 -23.53
C THR A 420 36.97 11.51 -23.50
N SER A 421 35.79 11.96 -23.97
CA SER A 421 34.63 11.09 -24.12
C SER A 421 33.64 11.58 -25.17
N GLY A 422 32.86 10.65 -25.72
CA GLY A 422 31.80 10.94 -26.70
C GLY A 422 31.16 9.67 -27.27
N LYS A 423 30.25 9.83 -28.23
CA LYS A 423 29.59 8.72 -28.91
C LYS A 423 30.30 8.37 -30.21
N VAL A 424 30.19 7.13 -30.67
CA VAL A 424 30.67 6.75 -32.01
C VAL A 424 29.92 7.49 -33.14
N PRO A 425 30.59 7.92 -34.22
CA PRO A 425 32.05 8.04 -34.35
C PRO A 425 32.57 9.24 -33.54
N LEU A 426 33.60 9.02 -32.70
CA LEU A 426 34.23 10.10 -31.93
C LEU A 426 35.55 10.50 -32.56
N THR A 427 35.61 11.73 -33.11
CA THR A 427 36.87 12.34 -33.53
C THR A 427 37.58 12.99 -32.35
N VAL A 428 38.86 12.68 -32.16
CA VAL A 428 39.71 13.23 -31.10
C VAL A 428 40.98 13.81 -31.71
N THR A 429 41.36 15.00 -31.26
CA THR A 429 42.62 15.67 -31.60
C THR A 429 43.55 15.59 -30.39
N PHE A 430 44.73 15.00 -30.57
CA PHE A 430 45.80 14.92 -29.59
C PHE A 430 46.83 16.01 -29.83
N VAL A 431 47.32 16.65 -28.76
CA VAL A 431 48.35 17.68 -28.79
C VAL A 431 49.54 17.20 -27.97
N ASP A 432 50.76 17.23 -28.50
CA ASP A 432 51.95 17.06 -27.67
C ASP A 432 52.45 18.41 -27.11
N ASP A 433 52.84 18.44 -25.84
CA ASP A 433 53.24 19.65 -25.10
C ASP A 433 54.74 19.99 -25.26
N LEU A 434 55.41 19.48 -26.32
CA LEU A 434 56.81 19.83 -26.56
C LEU A 434 56.90 21.21 -27.22
N ASP A 435 57.46 22.16 -26.46
CA ASP A 435 57.73 23.53 -26.87
C ASP A 435 58.58 23.55 -28.16
N ALA A 436 58.19 24.44 -29.08
CA ALA A 436 58.60 24.48 -30.48
C ALA A 436 60.08 24.90 -30.73
N GLU A 437 60.95 24.80 -29.73
CA GLU A 437 62.33 25.29 -29.78
C GLU A 437 63.41 24.19 -29.79
N LEU A 438 63.21 23.11 -30.56
CA LEU A 438 64.32 22.19 -30.88
C LEU A 438 64.83 22.45 -32.31
N PRO A 439 65.98 23.14 -32.49
CA PRO A 439 66.57 23.32 -33.80
C PRO A 439 67.31 22.06 -34.28
N ASN A 440 67.00 21.63 -35.51
CA ASN A 440 67.85 20.84 -36.42
C ASN A 440 67.98 19.31 -36.30
N TYR A 441 67.00 18.55 -35.79
CA TYR A 441 67.03 17.07 -35.91
C TYR A 441 65.66 16.46 -36.23
N PRO A 442 65.61 15.38 -37.04
CA PRO A 442 64.36 14.67 -37.29
C PRO A 442 63.83 14.03 -36.01
N ILE A 443 62.59 14.32 -35.66
CA ILE A 443 61.86 13.71 -34.54
C ILE A 443 60.91 12.67 -35.13
N TRP A 444 61.03 11.43 -34.66
CA TRP A 444 60.12 10.34 -34.98
C TRP A 444 59.01 10.33 -33.93
N ARG A 445 57.75 10.51 -34.34
CA ARG A 445 56.57 10.38 -33.46
C ARG A 445 55.71 9.22 -33.94
N GLU A 446 55.27 8.38 -33.03
CA GLU A 446 54.33 7.30 -33.32
C GLU A 446 53.21 7.28 -32.27
N TRP A 447 51.99 7.50 -32.72
CA TRP A 447 50.78 7.45 -31.91
C TRP A 447 50.14 6.08 -32.03
N ASP A 448 49.88 5.42 -30.90
CA ASP A 448 48.99 4.27 -30.79
C ASP A 448 47.71 4.73 -30.09
N PHE A 449 46.59 4.70 -30.81
CA PHE A 449 45.30 5.17 -30.27
C PHE A 449 44.57 4.12 -29.43
N GLY A 450 45.12 2.91 -29.29
CA GLY A 450 44.57 1.85 -28.46
C GLY A 450 43.42 1.06 -29.09
N ASP A 451 43.08 1.32 -30.35
CA ASP A 451 42.10 0.57 -31.15
C ASP A 451 42.76 -0.29 -32.25
N GLY A 452 44.09 -0.39 -32.21
CA GLY A 452 44.92 -1.08 -33.21
C GLY A 452 45.37 -0.19 -34.36
N VAL A 453 44.98 1.09 -34.39
CA VAL A 453 45.49 2.07 -35.34
C VAL A 453 46.72 2.76 -34.78
N ILE A 454 47.79 2.75 -35.59
CA ILE A 454 49.05 3.43 -35.31
C ILE A 454 49.27 4.51 -36.37
N GLN A 455 49.62 5.73 -35.96
CA GLN A 455 50.01 6.83 -36.84
C GLN A 455 51.44 7.26 -36.58
N THR A 456 52.24 7.31 -37.64
CA THR A 456 53.64 7.70 -37.56
C THR A 456 53.87 9.03 -38.30
N TYR A 457 54.59 9.94 -37.66
CA TYR A 457 55.02 11.22 -38.23
C TYR A 457 56.54 11.34 -38.22
N MET A 458 57.05 11.76 -39.37
CA MET A 458 58.44 12.18 -39.55
C MET A 458 58.48 13.67 -39.71
N VAL A 459 59.05 14.37 -38.73
CA VAL A 459 59.33 15.79 -38.85
C VAL A 459 60.72 15.94 -39.44
N ASP A 460 60.84 16.45 -40.66
CA ASP A 460 62.14 16.87 -41.18
C ASP A 460 62.55 18.22 -40.57
N ALA A 461 63.85 18.52 -40.59
CA ALA A 461 64.41 19.68 -39.87
C ALA A 461 63.96 21.06 -40.43
N ASN A 462 63.15 21.12 -41.48
CA ASN A 462 62.80 22.35 -42.19
C ASN A 462 61.30 22.62 -42.31
N ASP A 463 60.43 21.68 -41.95
CA ASP A 463 58.98 21.90 -41.95
C ASP A 463 58.46 22.11 -40.52
N SER A 464 57.63 23.15 -40.34
CA SER A 464 56.99 23.45 -39.06
C SER A 464 55.91 22.39 -38.81
N ALA A 465 56.30 21.25 -38.27
CA ALA A 465 55.37 20.17 -38.00
C ALA A 465 54.34 20.61 -36.97
N THR A 466 53.08 20.48 -37.34
CA THR A 466 51.95 20.69 -36.45
C THR A 466 52.00 19.67 -35.31
N PRO A 467 51.99 20.08 -34.03
CA PRO A 467 52.11 19.21 -32.85
C PRO A 467 50.82 18.42 -32.54
N TYR A 468 50.05 18.06 -33.57
CA TYR A 468 48.70 17.53 -33.45
C TYR A 468 48.52 16.24 -34.26
N ALA A 469 47.86 15.23 -33.65
CA ALA A 469 47.38 14.04 -34.34
C ALA A 469 45.86 13.92 -34.20
N THR A 470 45.15 13.50 -35.25
CA THR A 470 43.69 13.31 -35.22
C THR A 470 43.33 11.85 -35.49
N HIS A 471 42.39 11.34 -34.68
CA HIS A 471 41.90 9.96 -34.79
C HIS A 471 40.39 9.87 -34.62
N VAL A 472 39.76 8.91 -35.31
CA VAL A 472 38.31 8.66 -35.23
C VAL A 472 38.06 7.28 -34.64
N TYR A 473 37.45 7.23 -33.47
CA TYR A 473 37.02 5.99 -32.85
C TYR A 473 35.63 5.58 -33.37
N GLU A 474 35.59 4.53 -34.19
CA GLU A 474 34.36 4.03 -34.82
C GLU A 474 33.58 3.03 -33.95
N LYS A 475 34.20 2.51 -32.89
CA LYS A 475 33.61 1.50 -32.01
C LYS A 475 33.46 2.02 -30.58
N PRO A 476 32.45 1.58 -29.83
CA PRO A 476 32.37 1.84 -28.40
C PRO A 476 33.51 1.12 -27.67
N GLY A 477 34.10 1.76 -26.66
CA GLY A 477 35.23 1.21 -25.92
C GLY A 477 35.89 2.22 -25.01
N LYS A 478 36.83 1.74 -24.20
CA LYS A 478 37.81 2.57 -23.50
C LYS A 478 39.16 2.35 -24.14
N TYR A 479 39.81 3.42 -24.54
CA TYR A 479 41.02 3.38 -25.35
C TYR A 479 42.21 3.95 -24.57
N THR A 480 43.30 3.21 -24.58
CA THR A 480 44.58 3.60 -24.00
C THR A 480 45.44 4.21 -25.10
N VAL A 481 45.84 5.46 -24.95
CA VAL A 481 46.56 6.19 -25.99
C VAL A 481 48.03 6.28 -25.62
N SER A 482 48.92 5.94 -26.54
CA SER A 482 50.37 6.04 -26.37
C SER A 482 51.01 6.94 -27.43
N LEU A 483 52.00 7.73 -27.03
CA LEU A 483 52.88 8.50 -27.90
C LEU A 483 54.32 8.01 -27.71
N TYR A 484 54.88 7.38 -28.72
CA TYR A 484 56.29 7.03 -28.84
C TYR A 484 57.06 8.17 -29.52
N MET A 485 58.22 8.51 -28.94
CA MET A 485 59.14 9.50 -29.48
C MET A 485 60.55 8.92 -29.54
N ASP A 486 61.20 9.11 -30.69
CA ASP A 486 62.61 8.80 -30.90
C ASP A 486 63.36 10.12 -31.11
N ASN A 487 64.21 10.48 -30.15
CA ASN A 487 65.03 11.69 -30.19
C ASN A 487 66.47 11.42 -29.72
N ARG A 488 67.33 12.45 -29.70
CA ARG A 488 68.74 12.32 -29.28
C ARG A 488 68.92 11.87 -27.82
N GLY A 489 67.93 12.11 -26.96
CA GLY A 489 67.89 11.68 -25.55
C GLY A 489 67.41 10.24 -25.36
N GLY A 490 67.10 9.53 -26.45
CA GLY A 490 66.66 8.14 -26.43
C GLY A 490 65.20 7.99 -26.84
N LYS A 491 64.71 6.76 -26.68
CA LYS A 491 63.33 6.39 -27.00
C LYS A 491 62.48 6.59 -25.76
N SER A 492 61.44 7.40 -25.86
CA SER A 492 60.47 7.60 -24.78
C SER A 492 59.05 7.24 -25.26
N ILE A 493 58.23 6.74 -24.35
CA ILE A 493 56.82 6.48 -24.61
C ILE A 493 55.99 7.03 -23.44
N ILE A 494 54.92 7.73 -23.77
CA ILE A 494 53.94 8.21 -22.78
C ILE A 494 52.63 7.52 -23.08
N THR A 495 52.04 6.88 -22.07
CA THR A 495 50.78 6.16 -22.21
C THR A 495 49.76 6.71 -21.22
N LYS A 496 48.58 7.09 -21.69
CA LYS A 496 47.41 7.42 -20.86
C LYS A 496 46.37 6.30 -20.97
N TYR A 497 46.16 5.59 -19.86
CA TYR A 497 45.24 4.45 -19.79
C TYR A 497 43.79 4.88 -19.76
N ASN A 498 42.94 4.20 -20.55
CA ASN A 498 41.50 4.49 -20.67
C ASN A 498 41.20 5.99 -20.92
N TYR A 499 42.10 6.66 -21.64
CA TYR A 499 42.09 8.10 -21.79
C TYR A 499 40.89 8.59 -22.61
N ILE A 500 40.46 7.82 -23.60
CA ILE A 500 39.27 8.09 -24.40
C ILE A 500 38.18 7.07 -24.10
N THR A 501 36.99 7.55 -23.75
CA THR A 501 35.79 6.72 -23.54
C THR A 501 34.75 6.97 -24.63
N VAL A 502 34.46 5.94 -25.42
CA VAL A 502 33.52 6.01 -26.54
C VAL A 502 32.30 5.15 -26.25
N THR A 503 31.11 5.72 -26.33
CA THR A 503 29.85 5.03 -26.04
C THR A 503 29.04 4.76 -27.32
N ALA A 504 28.19 3.74 -27.27
CA ALA A 504 27.26 3.43 -28.36
C ALA A 504 26.13 4.47 -28.43
N PRO A 505 25.53 4.72 -29.62
CA PRO A 505 24.30 5.48 -29.72
C PRO A 505 23.14 4.63 -29.19
N GLU A 506 22.15 5.26 -28.56
CA GLU A 506 21.00 4.56 -27.99
C GLU A 506 19.90 4.35 -29.06
N ALA A 507 19.30 3.17 -29.07
CA ALA A 507 18.20 2.86 -29.98
C ALA A 507 16.95 3.67 -29.62
N GLN A 508 16.30 4.27 -30.63
CA GLN A 508 15.07 5.02 -30.44
C GLN A 508 13.93 4.09 -29.98
N VAL A 509 13.05 4.62 -29.13
CA VAL A 509 11.76 3.98 -28.83
C VAL A 509 10.67 4.61 -29.71
N ALA A 510 10.08 3.81 -30.60
CA ALA A 510 8.96 4.24 -31.44
C ALA A 510 7.71 4.51 -30.58
N ASP A 511 7.11 5.69 -30.71
CA ASP A 511 5.77 5.97 -30.19
C ASP A 511 5.11 7.03 -31.08
N PHE A 512 3.78 7.12 -31.08
CA PHE A 512 3.08 8.16 -31.83
C PHE A 512 1.75 8.59 -31.20
N SER A 513 1.26 9.75 -31.61
CA SER A 513 -0.08 10.23 -31.30
C SER A 513 -0.87 10.54 -32.56
N ALA A 514 -2.18 10.61 -32.46
CA ALA A 514 -3.09 11.15 -33.47
C ALA A 514 -3.86 12.34 -32.89
N ASN A 515 -4.16 13.34 -33.72
CA ASN A 515 -4.96 14.49 -33.32
C ASN A 515 -6.43 14.13 -33.01
N VAL A 516 -6.96 13.10 -33.67
CA VAL A 516 -8.30 12.53 -33.46
C VAL A 516 -8.23 11.01 -33.59
N THR A 517 -8.96 10.30 -32.73
CA THR A 517 -9.00 8.82 -32.75
C THR A 517 -10.39 8.27 -33.14
N SER A 518 -11.39 9.13 -33.33
CA SER A 518 -12.69 8.72 -33.87
C SER A 518 -13.43 9.85 -34.57
N GLY A 519 -14.35 9.47 -35.47
CA GLY A 519 -15.23 10.40 -36.19
C GLY A 519 -15.92 9.73 -37.38
N ALA A 520 -16.83 10.46 -38.04
CA ALA A 520 -17.53 9.94 -39.21
C ALA A 520 -16.63 9.92 -40.46
N ALA A 521 -16.81 8.93 -41.34
CA ALA A 521 -16.15 8.92 -42.64
C ALA A 521 -16.62 10.10 -43.52
N PRO A 522 -15.75 10.77 -44.30
CA PRO A 522 -14.31 10.61 -44.31
C PRO A 522 -13.65 11.30 -43.10
N LEU A 523 -12.83 10.55 -42.34
CA LEU A 523 -12.10 11.07 -41.18
C LEU A 523 -10.66 11.37 -41.57
N VAL A 524 -10.25 12.63 -41.49
CA VAL A 524 -8.86 13.07 -41.70
C VAL A 524 -8.12 13.04 -40.36
N VAL A 525 -7.04 12.28 -40.28
CA VAL A 525 -6.23 12.10 -39.07
C VAL A 525 -4.79 12.52 -39.35
N LEU A 526 -4.23 13.36 -38.49
CA LEU A 526 -2.81 13.69 -38.43
C LEU A 526 -2.15 12.83 -37.35
N PHE A 527 -1.20 12.01 -37.77
CA PHE A 527 -0.32 11.22 -36.93
C PHE A 527 1.02 11.94 -36.73
N THR A 528 1.51 11.94 -35.49
CA THR A 528 2.74 12.61 -35.06
C THR A 528 3.60 11.62 -34.30
N ASP A 529 4.84 11.41 -34.74
CA ASP A 529 5.85 10.65 -33.98
C ASP A 529 6.15 11.36 -32.65
N THR A 530 6.05 10.63 -31.54
CA THR A 530 6.32 11.08 -30.17
C THR A 530 7.38 10.24 -29.49
N GLY A 531 8.09 9.39 -30.24
CA GLY A 531 9.17 8.56 -29.74
C GLY A 531 10.26 9.38 -29.06
N THR A 532 10.99 8.74 -28.14
CA THR A 532 12.10 9.36 -27.42
C THR A 532 13.41 8.63 -27.69
N VAL A 533 14.51 9.36 -27.45
CA VAL A 533 15.91 8.96 -27.64
C VAL A 533 16.39 9.00 -29.11
N GLU A 534 17.23 9.99 -29.42
CA GLU A 534 17.85 10.34 -30.73
C GLU A 534 16.92 10.40 -31.96
N ALA A 535 17.04 11.47 -32.77
CA ALA A 535 16.10 11.73 -33.86
C ALA A 535 16.12 10.62 -34.93
N PRO A 536 14.96 10.07 -35.32
CA PRO A 536 14.86 9.10 -36.40
C PRO A 536 15.39 9.66 -37.72
N THR A 537 15.96 8.76 -38.52
CA THR A 537 16.38 9.04 -39.89
C THR A 537 15.38 8.57 -40.94
N SER A 538 14.43 7.70 -40.55
CA SER A 538 13.37 7.21 -41.42
C SER A 538 12.10 6.84 -40.64
N TRP A 539 10.94 7.03 -41.26
CA TRP A 539 9.61 6.71 -40.73
C TRP A 539 8.81 5.92 -41.77
N LEU A 540 8.06 4.92 -41.33
CA LEU A 540 7.11 4.17 -42.14
C LEU A 540 5.81 4.01 -41.34
N TRP A 541 4.73 4.60 -41.85
CA TRP A 541 3.40 4.48 -41.27
C TRP A 541 2.59 3.44 -42.02
N ASP A 542 1.92 2.54 -41.29
CA ASP A 542 0.87 1.66 -41.80
C ASP A 542 -0.45 2.07 -41.14
N PHE A 543 -1.44 2.47 -41.94
CA PHE A 543 -2.73 2.94 -41.44
C PHE A 543 -3.78 1.83 -41.28
N GLY A 544 -3.43 0.56 -41.53
CA GLY A 544 -4.31 -0.57 -41.30
C GLY A 544 -5.43 -0.75 -42.32
N ASP A 545 -5.52 0.10 -43.34
CA ASP A 545 -6.45 0.01 -44.47
C ASP A 545 -5.79 -0.43 -45.79
N GLY A 546 -4.53 -0.88 -45.70
CA GLY A 546 -3.70 -1.26 -46.83
C GLY A 546 -2.89 -0.09 -47.43
N ILE A 547 -3.01 1.12 -46.87
CA ILE A 547 -2.23 2.30 -47.28
C ILE A 547 -1.12 2.56 -46.28
N ASN A 548 0.08 2.91 -46.79
CA ASN A 548 1.23 3.30 -45.98
C ASN A 548 1.83 4.64 -46.44
N SER A 549 2.50 5.33 -45.52
CA SER A 549 3.32 6.52 -45.80
C SER A 549 4.79 6.20 -45.57
N LYS A 550 5.65 6.64 -46.49
CA LYS A 550 7.11 6.47 -46.39
C LYS A 550 7.77 7.83 -46.15
N HIS A 551 8.74 7.86 -45.22
CA HIS A 551 9.65 8.97 -44.96
C HIS A 551 9.01 10.27 -44.46
N ALA A 552 7.97 10.18 -43.63
CA ALA A 552 7.34 11.36 -43.03
C ALA A 552 7.28 11.23 -41.50
N MET A 553 7.90 12.18 -40.79
CA MET A 553 7.86 12.25 -39.32
C MET A 553 6.42 12.36 -38.80
N ASN A 554 5.62 13.21 -39.47
CA ASN A 554 4.19 13.31 -39.25
C ASN A 554 3.49 12.92 -40.54
N ALA A 555 2.41 12.15 -40.44
CA ALA A 555 1.66 11.71 -41.61
C ALA A 555 0.17 12.03 -41.45
N THR A 556 -0.44 12.60 -42.48
CA THR A 556 -1.89 12.81 -42.55
C THR A 556 -2.51 11.72 -43.41
N HIS A 557 -3.55 11.05 -42.90
CA HIS A 557 -4.29 10.03 -43.63
C HIS A 557 -5.80 10.30 -43.58
N THR A 558 -6.52 9.91 -44.63
CA THR A 558 -7.99 10.06 -44.71
C THR A 558 -8.65 8.70 -44.79
N PHE A 559 -9.35 8.31 -43.73
CA PHE A 559 -10.13 7.09 -43.70
C PHE A 559 -11.51 7.32 -44.32
N THR A 560 -11.74 6.73 -45.49
CA THR A 560 -12.95 6.95 -46.30
C THR A 560 -14.09 5.96 -46.02
N LYS A 561 -13.81 4.89 -45.27
CA LYS A 561 -14.79 3.85 -44.94
C LYS A 561 -14.96 3.76 -43.42
N PRO A 562 -16.18 3.47 -42.93
CA PRO A 562 -16.37 3.08 -41.54
C PRO A 562 -15.60 1.80 -41.22
N GLY A 563 -15.03 1.73 -40.04
CA GLY A 563 -14.17 0.62 -39.63
C GLY A 563 -13.28 0.99 -38.45
N THR A 564 -12.59 -0.03 -37.93
CA THR A 564 -11.62 0.12 -36.87
C THR A 564 -10.25 -0.26 -37.42
N TYR A 565 -9.29 0.64 -37.30
CA TYR A 565 -7.99 0.55 -37.96
C TYR A 565 -6.85 0.49 -36.94
N ALA A 566 -5.99 -0.52 -37.07
CA ALA A 566 -4.73 -0.61 -36.33
C ALA A 566 -3.66 0.24 -37.03
N ILE A 567 -2.95 1.08 -36.29
CA ILE A 567 -1.93 1.96 -36.85
C ILE A 567 -0.56 1.51 -36.36
N SER A 568 0.39 1.38 -37.29
CA SER A 568 1.77 1.04 -36.95
C SER A 568 2.73 2.12 -37.42
N LEU A 569 3.71 2.45 -36.59
CA LEU A 569 4.85 3.29 -36.94
C LEU A 569 6.13 2.48 -36.76
N ASN A 570 6.92 2.39 -37.82
CA ASN A 570 8.28 1.88 -37.80
C ASN A 570 9.26 3.05 -38.00
N VAL A 571 10.13 3.27 -37.03
CA VAL A 571 11.19 4.29 -37.07
C VAL A 571 12.56 3.63 -37.07
N GLU A 572 13.51 4.26 -37.77
CA GLU A 572 14.87 3.76 -37.91
C GLU A 572 15.88 4.89 -37.68
N ASN A 573 16.88 4.62 -36.83
CA ASN A 573 18.07 5.43 -36.66
C ASN A 573 19.33 4.57 -36.86
N ALA A 574 20.52 5.17 -36.75
CA ALA A 574 21.79 4.46 -36.92
C ALA A 574 22.02 3.33 -35.89
N ALA A 575 21.32 3.36 -34.75
CA ALA A 575 21.41 2.34 -33.70
C ALA A 575 20.44 1.17 -33.88
N GLY A 576 19.39 1.31 -34.71
CA GLY A 576 18.48 0.22 -35.04
C GLY A 576 17.05 0.65 -35.43
N LYS A 577 16.19 -0.36 -35.60
CA LYS A 577 14.76 -0.21 -35.92
C LYS A 577 13.91 -0.40 -34.68
N SER A 578 12.86 0.41 -34.58
CA SER A 578 11.85 0.32 -33.52
C SER A 578 10.46 0.37 -34.15
N THR A 579 9.55 -0.47 -33.69
CA THR A 579 8.18 -0.53 -34.23
C THR A 579 7.18 -0.52 -33.10
N VAL A 580 6.17 0.32 -33.25
CA VAL A 580 5.01 0.40 -32.36
C VAL A 580 3.75 0.19 -33.18
N THR A 581 2.87 -0.68 -32.69
CA THR A 581 1.55 -0.92 -33.28
C THR A 581 0.50 -0.64 -32.21
N LYS A 582 -0.43 0.28 -32.50
CA LYS A 582 -1.61 0.53 -31.67
C LYS A 582 -2.80 -0.15 -32.33
N PRO A 583 -3.26 -1.31 -31.82
CA PRO A 583 -4.46 -1.97 -32.34
C PRO A 583 -5.68 -1.09 -32.08
N ASP A 584 -6.65 -1.15 -32.99
CA ASP A 584 -7.94 -0.45 -32.88
C ASP A 584 -7.84 1.06 -32.58
N TYR A 585 -6.80 1.70 -33.10
CA TYR A 585 -6.42 3.06 -32.71
C TYR A 585 -7.29 4.15 -33.33
N ILE A 586 -7.79 3.95 -34.56
CA ILE A 586 -8.73 4.86 -35.22
C ILE A 586 -10.08 4.15 -35.45
N VAL A 587 -11.17 4.79 -35.00
CA VAL A 587 -12.54 4.30 -35.18
C VAL A 587 -13.33 5.26 -36.07
N VAL A 588 -13.71 4.79 -37.25
CA VAL A 588 -14.45 5.58 -38.24
C VAL A 588 -15.89 5.09 -38.29
N THR A 589 -16.84 6.00 -38.09
CA THR A 589 -18.28 5.71 -38.09
C THR A 589 -18.95 6.12 -39.39
N ASP A 590 -20.15 5.60 -39.64
CA ASP A 590 -20.93 5.93 -40.83
C ASP A 590 -21.46 7.38 -40.77
N PRO A 591 -21.25 8.20 -41.81
CA PRO A 591 -21.84 9.53 -41.90
C PRO A 591 -23.34 9.49 -42.26
N ALA A 592 -24.23 9.26 -41.29
CA ALA A 592 -25.54 9.95 -41.14
C ALA A 592 -26.50 9.24 -40.16
N VAL A 593 -27.07 9.98 -39.21
CA VAL A 593 -28.43 10.56 -39.24
C VAL A 593 -28.70 11.12 -37.84
N THR A 594 -29.00 12.41 -37.77
CA THR A 594 -29.57 13.09 -36.61
C THR A 594 -30.91 12.46 -36.23
N SER A 595 -30.99 11.79 -35.08
CA SER A 595 -32.23 11.72 -34.29
C SER A 595 -31.97 11.30 -32.85
N SER A 596 -32.63 12.01 -31.95
CA SER A 596 -32.63 11.94 -30.50
C SER A 596 -33.08 10.59 -29.89
N SER A 597 -32.65 10.40 -28.64
CA SER A 597 -33.28 9.69 -27.51
C SER A 597 -33.11 8.17 -27.37
N GLY A 598 -32.49 7.77 -26.25
CA GLY A 598 -33.11 6.86 -25.27
C GLY A 598 -32.63 5.40 -25.19
N GLY A 599 -31.75 5.10 -24.22
CA GLY A 599 -31.91 3.99 -23.26
C GLY A 599 -31.36 2.58 -23.55
N SER A 600 -30.36 2.17 -22.74
CA SER A 600 -30.07 0.82 -22.14
C SER A 600 -29.92 -0.42 -23.06
N SER A 601 -29.05 -1.43 -22.88
CA SER A 601 -28.01 -1.83 -21.92
C SER A 601 -27.36 -3.15 -22.41
N HIS A 602 -26.11 -3.42 -21.99
CA HIS A 602 -25.39 -4.72 -21.83
C HIS A 602 -24.31 -5.20 -22.84
N SER A 603 -23.08 -5.29 -22.29
CA SER A 603 -21.99 -6.31 -22.43
C SER A 603 -21.36 -6.60 -23.80
N SER A 604 -20.06 -6.86 -23.99
CA SER A 604 -18.81 -6.78 -23.23
C SER A 604 -17.73 -7.41 -24.13
N SER A 605 -16.58 -6.76 -24.36
CA SER A 605 -15.30 -7.44 -24.64
C SER A 605 -14.17 -6.40 -24.59
N GLY A 606 -13.35 -6.48 -23.54
CA GLY A 606 -12.23 -5.59 -23.30
C GLY A 606 -10.94 -6.08 -23.96
N SER A 607 -10.14 -5.12 -24.43
CA SER A 607 -8.69 -5.26 -24.58
C SER A 607 -8.04 -4.04 -23.93
N SER A 608 -7.08 -4.33 -23.05
CA SER A 608 -6.45 -3.39 -22.13
C SER A 608 -5.23 -2.76 -22.80
N SER A 609 -5.26 -1.44 -23.02
CA SER A 609 -4.08 -0.64 -23.35
C SER A 609 -3.86 0.40 -22.24
N GLY A 610 -2.81 0.21 -21.44
CA GLY A 610 -2.35 1.18 -20.44
C GLY A 610 -1.73 2.39 -21.14
N GLY A 611 -2.51 3.47 -21.29
CA GLY A 611 -2.07 4.76 -21.80
C GLY A 611 -1.93 5.78 -20.67
N GLY A 612 -0.77 6.45 -20.59
CA GLY A 612 -0.52 7.55 -19.67
C GLY A 612 -1.40 8.76 -19.99
N GLY A 613 -1.93 9.41 -18.95
CA GLY A 613 -2.69 10.65 -19.07
C GLY A 613 -1.82 11.81 -19.55
N GLY A 614 -2.07 12.30 -20.76
CA GLY A 614 -1.48 13.54 -21.27
C GLY A 614 -2.18 14.74 -20.64
N SER A 615 -1.39 15.67 -20.09
CA SER A 615 -1.92 16.92 -19.57
C SER A 615 -2.21 17.92 -20.70
N PRO A 616 -3.38 18.56 -20.72
CA PRO A 616 -3.69 19.70 -21.59
C PRO A 616 -3.08 21.03 -21.11
N GLU A 617 -2.42 21.09 -19.95
CA GLU A 617 -1.81 22.31 -19.41
C GLU A 617 -0.49 22.65 -20.15
N PRO A 618 -0.31 23.89 -20.64
CA PRO A 618 0.94 24.30 -21.27
C PRO A 618 2.14 24.14 -20.34
N ALA A 619 3.19 23.46 -20.81
CA ALA A 619 4.40 23.19 -20.03
C ALA A 619 5.05 24.44 -19.38
N LYS A 620 4.86 25.63 -19.97
CA LYS A 620 5.33 26.90 -19.42
C LYS A 620 4.69 27.27 -18.08
N ASN A 621 3.43 26.88 -17.86
CA ASN A 621 2.63 27.19 -16.67
C ASN A 621 2.77 26.13 -15.56
N VAL A 622 3.34 24.95 -15.88
CA VAL A 622 3.62 23.91 -14.88
C VAL A 622 4.88 24.30 -14.11
N GLU A 623 4.76 24.46 -12.79
CA GLU A 623 5.88 24.68 -11.86
C GLU A 623 6.64 23.37 -11.65
N VAL A 624 5.90 22.31 -11.34
CA VAL A 624 6.42 20.96 -11.12
C VAL A 624 5.28 19.96 -11.28
N LYS A 625 5.60 18.76 -11.79
CA LYS A 625 4.67 17.65 -11.92
C LYS A 625 5.20 16.39 -11.26
N GLU A 626 4.29 15.59 -10.74
CA GLU A 626 4.59 14.28 -10.16
C GLU A 626 3.63 13.23 -10.72
N LEU A 627 4.14 12.00 -10.88
CA LEU A 627 3.38 10.89 -11.43
C LEU A 627 3.35 9.74 -10.43
N SER A 628 2.21 9.07 -10.35
CA SER A 628 2.02 7.84 -9.59
C SER A 628 1.32 6.82 -10.48
N GLN A 629 1.68 5.54 -10.35
CA GLN A 629 1.07 4.46 -11.12
C GLN A 629 0.52 3.39 -10.18
N THR A 630 -0.71 2.95 -10.44
CA THR A 630 -1.33 1.86 -9.70
C THR A 630 -2.20 1.00 -10.60
N PHE A 631 -2.50 -0.22 -10.17
CA PHE A 631 -3.38 -1.12 -10.92
C PHE A 631 -4.82 -0.95 -10.43
N ILE A 632 -5.71 -0.53 -11.32
CA ILE A 632 -7.12 -0.30 -11.00
C ILE A 632 -7.92 -1.57 -11.27
N THR A 633 -8.55 -2.11 -10.23
CA THR A 633 -9.44 -3.29 -10.29
C THR A 633 -10.83 -2.91 -9.82
N ASN A 634 -11.87 -3.39 -10.52
CA ASN A 634 -13.26 -3.15 -10.15
C ASN A 634 -13.57 -3.54 -8.70
N GLY A 635 -14.33 -2.71 -7.99
CA GLY A 635 -14.81 -2.96 -6.62
C GLY A 635 -13.77 -2.76 -5.53
N LYS A 636 -12.56 -2.27 -5.85
CA LYS A 636 -11.52 -1.94 -4.87
C LYS A 636 -11.33 -0.44 -4.73
N GLU A 637 -10.98 -0.01 -3.53
CA GLU A 637 -10.41 1.30 -3.29
C GLU A 637 -9.04 1.38 -3.99
N VAL A 638 -8.82 2.49 -4.69
CA VAL A 638 -7.63 2.81 -5.44
C VAL A 638 -6.99 4.03 -4.82
N LYS A 639 -5.68 3.98 -4.59
CA LYS A 639 -4.90 5.10 -4.08
C LYS A 639 -3.65 5.32 -4.93
N PHE A 640 -3.37 6.57 -5.24
CA PHE A 640 -2.17 7.04 -5.94
C PHE A 640 -1.36 7.91 -4.99
N ASP A 641 -0.36 7.32 -4.34
CA ASP A 641 0.58 8.06 -3.48
C ASP A 641 1.66 8.76 -4.31
N PHE A 642 1.90 10.04 -4.03
CA PHE A 642 2.94 10.87 -4.64
C PHE A 642 4.15 10.94 -3.70
N SER A 643 5.00 9.92 -3.78
CA SER A 643 6.07 9.67 -2.80
C SER A 643 7.24 10.64 -2.85
N LYS A 644 7.45 11.36 -3.97
CA LYS A 644 8.52 12.36 -4.09
C LYS A 644 8.16 13.66 -3.39
N ASN A 645 6.89 13.84 -3.00
CA ASN A 645 6.42 15.00 -2.24
C ASN A 645 6.69 16.34 -2.96
N ALA A 646 6.80 16.31 -4.30
CA ALA A 646 7.23 17.44 -5.12
C ALA A 646 6.12 18.47 -5.34
N THR A 647 4.85 18.08 -5.16
CA THR A 647 3.68 18.96 -5.27
C THR A 647 2.97 19.14 -3.92
N CYS A 648 1.96 20.01 -3.87
CA CYS A 648 1.07 20.13 -2.71
C CYS A 648 0.11 18.92 -2.56
N VAL A 649 0.01 18.03 -3.54
CA VAL A 649 -0.84 16.83 -3.49
C VAL A 649 -0.03 15.66 -2.93
N VAL A 650 -0.57 14.99 -1.91
CA VAL A 650 0.06 13.85 -1.22
C VAL A 650 -0.43 12.54 -1.81
N TYR A 651 -1.75 12.42 -2.00
CA TYR A 651 -2.35 11.31 -2.72
C TYR A 651 -3.72 11.70 -3.28
N VAL A 652 -4.19 10.91 -4.24
CA VAL A 652 -5.61 10.89 -4.62
C VAL A 652 -6.16 9.47 -4.51
N SER A 653 -7.43 9.34 -4.15
CA SER A 653 -8.09 8.05 -4.01
C SER A 653 -9.51 8.04 -4.57
N PHE A 654 -10.02 6.85 -4.87
CA PHE A 654 -11.41 6.61 -5.25
C PHE A 654 -11.73 5.12 -5.22
N ASN A 655 -13.00 4.76 -5.16
CA ASN A 655 -13.50 3.41 -5.37
C ASN A 655 -13.71 3.17 -6.87
N ALA A 656 -13.08 2.14 -7.44
CA ALA A 656 -13.18 1.86 -8.87
C ALA A 656 -14.46 1.10 -9.23
N LYS A 657 -15.28 1.65 -10.14
CA LYS A 657 -16.47 0.97 -10.71
C LYS A 657 -16.14 0.03 -11.87
N ARG A 658 -14.89 0.03 -12.35
CA ARG A 658 -14.41 -0.83 -13.44
C ARG A 658 -12.91 -1.09 -13.35
N THR A 659 -12.48 -2.22 -13.90
CA THR A 659 -11.05 -2.56 -14.03
C THR A 659 -10.44 -1.77 -15.18
N LEU A 660 -9.34 -1.07 -14.93
CA LEU A 660 -8.62 -0.23 -15.92
C LEU A 660 -7.17 -0.66 -16.11
N GLY A 661 -6.70 -1.63 -15.33
CA GLY A 661 -5.32 -2.10 -15.39
C GLY A 661 -4.34 -1.07 -14.84
N LYS A 662 -3.08 -1.15 -15.28
CA LYS A 662 -2.03 -0.21 -14.85
C LYS A 662 -2.34 1.19 -15.38
N THR A 663 -2.70 2.09 -14.47
CA THR A 663 -3.11 3.46 -14.76
C THR A 663 -2.09 4.43 -14.19
N THR A 664 -1.76 5.48 -14.95
CA THR A 664 -0.90 6.57 -14.49
C THR A 664 -1.77 7.75 -14.07
N THR A 665 -1.49 8.29 -12.90
CA THR A 665 -2.05 9.55 -12.41
C THR A 665 -0.95 10.61 -12.37
N VAL A 666 -1.27 11.81 -12.86
CA VAL A 666 -0.36 12.96 -12.87
C VAL A 666 -0.98 14.07 -12.02
N THR A 667 -0.17 14.66 -11.14
CA THR A 667 -0.49 15.92 -10.47
C THR A 667 0.46 17.00 -10.97
N GLU A 668 -0.07 18.18 -11.26
CA GLU A 668 0.68 19.30 -11.82
C GLU A 668 0.44 20.55 -10.99
N MET A 669 1.45 21.00 -10.25
CA MET A 669 1.40 22.27 -9.55
C MET A 669 1.73 23.40 -10.52
N LEU A 670 0.93 24.47 -10.47
CA LEU A 670 0.96 25.53 -11.46
C LEU A 670 1.60 26.80 -10.92
N LYS A 671 2.28 27.54 -11.81
CA LYS A 671 2.85 28.86 -11.50
C LYS A 671 1.75 29.92 -11.37
N GLU A 672 0.72 29.81 -12.19
CA GLU A 672 -0.44 30.71 -12.22
C GLU A 672 -1.75 29.89 -12.16
N LYS A 673 -2.88 30.46 -12.61
CA LYS A 673 -4.13 29.71 -12.79
C LYS A 673 -3.98 28.70 -13.92
N SER A 674 -4.77 27.62 -13.91
CA SER A 674 -4.81 26.67 -15.03
C SER A 674 -5.27 27.36 -16.32
N SER A 675 -4.71 26.96 -17.46
CA SER A 675 -5.21 27.40 -18.78
C SER A 675 -6.64 26.91 -19.06
N LEU A 676 -7.17 26.00 -18.25
CA LEU A 676 -8.50 25.42 -18.38
C LEU A 676 -9.57 26.21 -17.61
N VAL A 677 -9.19 27.23 -16.84
CA VAL A 677 -10.11 28.03 -16.02
C VAL A 677 -10.12 29.49 -16.46
N SER A 678 -11.31 30.09 -16.44
CA SER A 678 -11.51 31.50 -16.82
C SER A 678 -10.95 32.47 -15.76
N GLU A 679 -11.01 32.12 -14.47
CA GLU A 679 -10.58 32.95 -13.33
C GLU A 679 -10.16 32.10 -12.12
N LEU A 680 -9.56 32.73 -11.10
CA LEU A 680 -9.24 32.09 -9.81
C LEU A 680 -10.45 32.18 -8.85
N PRO A 681 -10.59 31.25 -7.89
CA PRO A 681 -11.68 31.31 -6.91
C PRO A 681 -11.47 32.47 -5.93
N SER A 682 -12.57 32.91 -5.30
CA SER A 682 -12.52 33.96 -4.28
C SER A 682 -11.76 33.52 -3.02
N GLY A 683 -10.90 34.39 -2.50
CA GLY A 683 -10.09 34.15 -1.31
C GLY A 683 -8.59 34.29 -1.60
N GLU A 684 -7.76 34.17 -0.56
CA GLU A 684 -6.31 34.14 -0.74
C GLU A 684 -5.93 32.74 -1.26
N VAL A 685 -5.38 32.66 -2.48
CA VAL A 685 -4.99 31.40 -3.12
C VAL A 685 -3.58 30.99 -2.67
N TYR A 686 -3.42 29.76 -2.18
CA TYR A 686 -2.12 29.17 -1.85
C TYR A 686 -1.44 28.59 -3.09
N LYS A 687 -2.05 27.56 -3.69
CA LYS A 687 -1.54 26.86 -4.86
C LYS A 687 -2.71 26.44 -5.77
N SER A 688 -2.48 26.55 -7.08
CA SER A 688 -3.35 25.96 -8.12
C SER A 688 -2.69 24.71 -8.67
N PHE A 689 -3.47 23.66 -8.93
CA PHE A 689 -2.96 22.40 -9.46
C PHE A 689 -4.00 21.64 -10.27
N ASN A 690 -3.55 20.78 -11.18
CA ASN A 690 -4.41 19.86 -11.93
C ASN A 690 -4.14 18.41 -11.51
N VAL A 691 -5.19 17.58 -11.55
CA VAL A 691 -5.07 16.13 -11.33
C VAL A 691 -5.63 15.37 -12.53
N TRP A 692 -4.81 14.50 -13.11
CA TRP A 692 -5.13 13.69 -14.28
C TRP A 692 -5.03 12.20 -13.95
N VAL A 693 -6.14 11.48 -13.84
CA VAL A 693 -6.15 10.03 -13.60
C VAL A 693 -6.43 9.28 -14.91
N GLY A 694 -5.42 8.59 -15.44
CA GLY A 694 -5.51 7.84 -16.68
C GLY A 694 -5.64 8.71 -17.93
N ASN A 695 -5.81 8.08 -19.09
CA ASN A 695 -5.90 8.77 -20.38
C ASN A 695 -7.33 9.34 -20.64
N GLY A 696 -7.49 10.66 -20.67
CA GLY A 696 -8.71 11.33 -21.12
C GLY A 696 -9.91 11.26 -20.17
N GLY A 697 -9.73 11.49 -18.86
CA GLY A 697 -10.87 11.55 -17.93
C GLY A 697 -11.45 10.19 -17.57
N VAL A 698 -10.60 9.16 -17.50
CA VAL A 698 -10.97 7.79 -17.11
C VAL A 698 -11.65 7.79 -15.74
N ALA A 699 -11.25 8.70 -14.85
CA ALA A 699 -11.84 8.94 -13.55
C ALA A 699 -12.99 9.97 -13.61
N SER A 700 -14.03 9.64 -14.37
CA SER A 700 -15.33 10.35 -14.34
C SER A 700 -16.30 9.62 -13.41
N SER A 701 -17.38 10.30 -12.98
CA SER A 701 -18.43 9.75 -12.09
C SER A 701 -19.05 8.41 -12.56
N LYS A 702 -18.91 8.06 -13.85
CA LYS A 702 -19.30 6.76 -14.42
C LYS A 702 -18.37 5.60 -14.03
N ASN A 703 -17.11 5.90 -13.73
CA ASN A 703 -16.04 4.91 -13.60
C ASN A 703 -15.45 4.84 -12.19
N ILE A 704 -15.74 5.84 -11.35
CA ILE A 704 -15.26 5.95 -9.98
C ILE A 704 -16.41 6.33 -9.02
N GLU A 705 -16.20 6.06 -7.74
CA GLU A 705 -17.03 6.49 -6.61
C GLU A 705 -16.13 7.08 -5.53
N ASN A 706 -16.67 8.00 -4.73
CA ASN A 706 -16.00 8.63 -3.60
C ASN A 706 -14.58 9.14 -3.92
N PRO A 707 -14.39 10.01 -4.92
CA PRO A 707 -13.07 10.56 -5.24
C PRO A 707 -12.63 11.49 -4.12
N ALA A 708 -11.36 11.39 -3.72
CA ALA A 708 -10.79 12.26 -2.71
C ALA A 708 -9.38 12.72 -3.09
N VAL A 709 -9.04 13.94 -2.65
CA VAL A 709 -7.73 14.56 -2.79
C VAL A 709 -7.18 14.85 -1.40
N CYS A 710 -5.98 14.34 -1.12
CA CYS A 710 -5.22 14.74 0.05
C CYS A 710 -4.11 15.71 -0.35
N PHE A 711 -4.07 16.85 0.31
CA PHE A 711 -3.14 17.93 0.02
C PHE A 711 -2.52 18.50 1.31
N LYS A 712 -1.39 19.19 1.17
CA LYS A 712 -0.65 19.81 2.27
C LYS A 712 -0.51 21.33 2.08
N VAL A 713 -0.56 22.06 3.18
CA VAL A 713 -0.42 23.54 3.22
C VAL A 713 0.72 23.91 4.16
N GLU A 714 1.62 24.78 3.72
CA GLU A 714 2.74 25.27 4.54
C GLU A 714 2.24 26.19 5.65
N LYS A 715 2.72 25.94 6.88
CA LYS A 715 2.43 26.79 8.04
C LYS A 715 2.93 28.23 7.84
N ASP A 716 4.05 28.39 7.14
CA ASP A 716 4.62 29.70 6.79
C ASP A 716 3.65 30.55 5.96
N TRP A 717 2.98 29.97 4.95
CA TRP A 717 1.99 30.71 4.15
C TRP A 717 0.80 31.17 4.99
N ILE A 718 0.32 30.32 5.90
CA ILE A 718 -0.80 30.66 6.80
C ILE A 718 -0.43 31.85 7.69
N GLN A 719 0.80 31.86 8.21
CA GLN A 719 1.33 32.93 9.05
C GLN A 719 1.53 34.23 8.25
N ASP A 720 2.21 34.15 7.09
CA ASP A 720 2.56 35.29 6.25
C ASP A 720 1.33 36.01 5.70
N LYS A 721 0.33 35.23 5.26
CA LYS A 721 -0.93 35.76 4.71
C LYS A 721 -2.01 35.97 5.75
N LYS A 722 -1.71 35.71 7.03
CA LYS A 722 -2.64 35.81 8.16
C LYS A 722 -3.95 35.05 7.89
N VAL A 723 -3.85 33.87 7.30
CA VAL A 723 -5.01 33.04 6.97
C VAL A 723 -5.56 32.41 8.24
N ASP A 724 -6.88 32.42 8.40
CA ASP A 724 -7.54 31.61 9.43
C ASP A 724 -7.46 30.14 9.01
N GLN A 725 -6.73 29.33 9.78
CA GLN A 725 -6.57 27.90 9.50
C GLN A 725 -7.90 27.16 9.34
N SER A 726 -8.94 27.57 10.07
CA SER A 726 -10.29 26.96 9.97
C SER A 726 -11.01 27.29 8.66
N SER A 727 -10.51 28.29 7.92
CA SER A 727 -11.07 28.73 6.64
C SER A 727 -10.41 28.09 5.42
N ILE A 728 -9.41 27.22 5.63
CA ILE A 728 -8.73 26.52 4.54
C ILE A 728 -9.74 25.60 3.84
N THR A 729 -9.82 25.69 2.52
CA THR A 729 -10.70 24.84 1.71
C THR A 729 -10.04 24.46 0.38
N LEU A 730 -10.56 23.41 -0.25
CA LEU A 730 -10.20 23.04 -1.60
C LEU A 730 -11.29 23.49 -2.55
N ASN A 731 -10.95 24.19 -3.63
CA ASN A 731 -11.91 24.55 -4.67
C ASN A 731 -11.68 23.65 -5.88
N SER A 732 -12.74 23.08 -6.44
CA SER A 732 -12.72 22.32 -7.69
C SER A 732 -13.40 23.11 -8.80
N TYR A 733 -12.80 23.13 -9.98
CA TYR A 733 -13.40 23.72 -11.16
C TYR A 733 -14.13 22.66 -12.00
N SER A 734 -15.43 22.85 -12.22
CA SER A 734 -16.28 21.97 -13.03
C SER A 734 -17.43 22.78 -13.62
N GLU A 735 -17.89 22.43 -14.82
CA GLU A 735 -18.99 23.14 -15.52
C GLU A 735 -18.79 24.68 -15.59
N ASP A 736 -17.57 25.10 -15.91
CA ASP A 736 -17.12 26.51 -16.02
C ASP A 736 -17.25 27.34 -14.73
N LYS A 737 -17.35 26.70 -13.56
CA LYS A 737 -17.49 27.37 -12.25
C LYS A 737 -16.63 26.74 -11.16
N TRP A 738 -16.25 27.55 -10.17
CA TRP A 738 -15.60 27.07 -8.94
C TRP A 738 -16.63 26.60 -7.91
N GLY A 739 -16.45 25.39 -7.40
CA GLY A 739 -17.16 24.86 -6.24
C GLY A 739 -16.21 24.70 -5.05
N GLN A 740 -16.63 25.15 -3.87
CA GLN A 740 -15.86 24.98 -2.63
C GLN A 740 -16.17 23.61 -2.01
N LEU A 741 -15.12 22.83 -1.75
CA LEU A 741 -15.20 21.51 -1.14
C LEU A 741 -14.80 21.61 0.34
N PRO A 742 -15.60 21.04 1.26
CA PRO A 742 -15.22 20.96 2.66
C PRO A 742 -13.99 20.07 2.81
N VAL A 743 -13.13 20.42 3.77
CA VAL A 743 -11.88 19.69 4.02
C VAL A 743 -11.81 19.25 5.47
N SER A 744 -11.22 18.08 5.69
CA SER A 744 -10.94 17.55 7.04
C SER A 744 -9.44 17.56 7.29
N LEU A 745 -9.02 18.11 8.44
CA LEU A 745 -7.61 18.06 8.87
C LEU A 745 -7.26 16.61 9.24
N LEU A 746 -6.29 16.03 8.54
CA LEU A 746 -5.86 14.65 8.72
C LEU A 746 -4.73 14.52 9.75
N LYS A 747 -3.72 15.38 9.64
CA LYS A 747 -2.55 15.44 10.53
C LYS A 747 -1.78 16.75 10.35
N GLU A 748 -0.80 16.97 11.21
CA GLU A 748 0.18 18.05 11.05
C GLU A 748 1.60 17.55 11.35
N ASP A 749 2.59 18.21 10.75
CA ASP A 749 4.00 18.10 11.13
C ASP A 749 4.60 19.51 11.37
N ASP A 750 5.92 19.58 11.56
CA ASP A 750 6.61 20.84 11.84
C ASP A 750 6.47 21.89 10.73
N LYS A 751 6.22 21.47 9.48
CA LYS A 751 6.20 22.34 8.30
C LYS A 751 4.82 22.47 7.65
N TYR A 752 3.99 21.42 7.70
CA TYR A 752 2.76 21.31 6.94
C TYR A 752 1.54 20.92 7.78
N LEU A 753 0.37 21.41 7.35
CA LEU A 753 -0.94 20.87 7.69
C LEU A 753 -1.44 20.00 6.54
N TYR A 754 -1.98 18.82 6.83
CA TYR A 754 -2.47 17.87 5.82
C TYR A 754 -3.99 17.79 5.87
N PHE A 755 -4.64 17.99 4.74
CA PHE A 755 -6.09 17.97 4.61
C PHE A 755 -6.53 16.90 3.62
N THR A 756 -7.76 16.41 3.77
CA THR A 756 -8.46 15.59 2.77
C THR A 756 -9.79 16.22 2.38
N ALA A 757 -10.16 16.12 1.12
CA ALA A 757 -11.43 16.63 0.59
C ALA A 757 -12.02 15.60 -0.37
N GLU A 758 -13.31 15.30 -0.25
CA GLU A 758 -14.05 14.59 -1.29
C GLU A 758 -14.33 15.54 -2.45
N THR A 759 -14.22 15.03 -3.67
CA THR A 759 -14.42 15.80 -4.89
C THR A 759 -15.29 15.03 -5.90
N PRO A 760 -16.17 15.69 -6.66
CA PRO A 760 -17.00 15.01 -7.65
C PRO A 760 -16.20 14.36 -8.79
N GLU A 761 -15.10 14.97 -9.19
CA GLU A 761 -14.22 14.53 -10.27
C GLU A 761 -12.82 15.13 -10.14
N PHE A 762 -11.83 14.56 -10.84
CA PHE A 762 -10.49 15.12 -10.90
C PHE A 762 -10.39 16.11 -12.07
N SER A 763 -10.10 17.37 -11.76
CA SER A 763 -9.99 18.46 -12.72
C SER A 763 -8.91 19.47 -12.28
N SER A 764 -9.19 20.78 -12.41
CA SER A 764 -8.39 21.87 -11.88
C SER A 764 -8.83 22.25 -10.47
N PHE A 765 -7.87 22.43 -9.59
CA PHE A 765 -8.07 22.72 -8.18
C PHE A 765 -7.31 23.96 -7.74
N ALA A 766 -7.81 24.62 -6.69
CA ALA A 766 -7.10 25.69 -6.00
C ALA A 766 -7.36 25.64 -4.49
N ILE A 767 -6.29 25.68 -3.70
CA ILE A 767 -6.37 25.75 -2.24
C ILE A 767 -6.52 27.23 -1.85
N THR A 768 -7.54 27.55 -1.06
CA THR A 768 -7.77 28.92 -0.58
C THR A 768 -7.94 29.00 0.92
N GLY A 769 -7.69 30.19 1.47
CA GLY A 769 -8.04 30.56 2.84
C GLY A 769 -8.50 32.02 2.92
N LYS A 770 -9.17 32.35 4.02
CA LYS A 770 -9.62 33.72 4.33
C LYS A 770 -8.66 34.37 5.31
N ALA A 771 -8.33 35.64 5.09
CA ALA A 771 -7.57 36.42 6.05
C ALA A 771 -8.36 36.57 7.36
N LYS A 772 -7.66 36.43 8.49
CA LYS A 772 -8.21 36.58 9.84
C LYS A 772 -8.63 38.05 10.01
N SER A 773 -9.93 38.32 10.11
CA SER A 773 -10.42 39.69 10.28
C SER A 773 -10.05 40.18 11.69
N THR A 774 -9.31 41.28 11.76
CA THR A 774 -9.13 42.06 13.00
C THR A 774 -10.16 43.17 12.99
N LEU A 775 -11.33 42.96 13.61
CA LEU A 775 -12.23 44.06 13.97
C LEU A 775 -12.86 43.79 15.35
N GLY A 776 -12.44 44.60 16.32
CA GLY A 776 -13.20 44.95 17.51
C GLY A 776 -13.26 46.47 17.63
N GLU A 777 -14.49 46.98 17.85
CA GLU A 777 -14.92 48.30 18.37
C GLU A 777 -14.62 49.56 17.50
N SER A 778 -15.52 50.53 17.24
CA SER A 778 -16.76 50.99 17.89
C SER A 778 -17.61 51.87 16.93
N GLU A 779 -18.93 51.95 17.20
CA GLU A 779 -19.93 53.04 16.93
C GLU A 779 -20.20 53.52 15.48
N THR A 780 -21.41 53.77 14.95
CA THR A 780 -22.78 54.10 15.42
C THR A 780 -23.77 53.85 14.25
N GLY A 781 -25.08 53.66 14.51
CA GLY A 781 -26.12 53.92 13.50
C GLY A 781 -27.33 52.99 13.48
N VAL A 782 -28.39 53.41 14.17
CA VAL A 782 -29.74 52.81 14.28
C VAL A 782 -30.49 52.71 12.94
N LYS A 783 -31.16 51.58 12.65
CA LYS A 783 -32.61 51.56 12.29
C LYS A 783 -33.25 50.16 12.37
N LEU A 784 -34.43 50.15 12.97
CA LEU A 784 -35.36 49.04 13.25
C LEU A 784 -36.02 48.45 11.98
N GLU A 785 -36.43 47.18 12.09
CA GLU A 785 -37.82 46.65 11.96
C GLU A 785 -37.76 45.13 12.23
N SER A 786 -38.20 44.60 13.37
CA SER A 786 -39.54 44.43 13.97
C SER A 786 -40.01 42.96 13.89
N GLU A 787 -40.19 42.39 15.09
CA GLU A 787 -41.18 41.39 15.54
C GLU A 787 -41.16 39.97 14.90
N THR A 788 -41.14 38.87 15.66
CA THR A 788 -42.11 38.59 16.74
C THR A 788 -41.57 37.60 17.79
N ARG A 789 -41.97 37.87 19.04
CA ARG A 789 -41.87 37.11 20.31
C ARG A 789 -42.34 35.66 20.25
N MET A 790 -41.78 34.79 21.11
CA MET A 790 -42.34 34.36 22.42
C MET A 790 -41.22 33.69 23.27
N VAL A 791 -40.71 34.34 24.33
CA VAL A 791 -41.00 34.16 25.78
C VAL A 791 -40.56 32.75 26.27
N ASN A 792 -39.43 32.61 26.99
CA ASN A 792 -39.22 32.68 28.46
C ASN A 792 -40.11 31.67 29.22
N GLU A 793 -39.70 30.98 30.28
CA GLU A 793 -38.88 31.31 31.45
C GLU A 793 -38.80 30.01 32.28
N THR A 794 -37.74 29.70 33.04
CA THR A 794 -37.59 29.87 34.50
C THR A 794 -36.60 28.78 34.96
N ASP A 795 -35.88 28.82 36.07
CA ASP A 795 -35.38 29.85 36.97
C ASP A 795 -34.52 29.09 38.03
N ALA A 796 -33.58 29.81 38.64
CA ALA A 796 -33.07 29.69 40.01
C ALA A 796 -32.40 28.42 40.61
N GLY A 797 -31.24 28.68 41.25
CA GLY A 797 -30.92 28.23 42.62
C GLY A 797 -29.73 27.25 42.74
N SER A 798 -28.47 27.69 42.91
CA SER A 798 -27.77 28.17 44.13
C SER A 798 -27.35 27.10 45.17
N LYS A 799 -26.02 26.90 45.23
CA LYS A 799 -25.10 26.69 46.39
C LYS A 799 -25.28 25.52 47.38
N GLY A 800 -24.16 24.87 47.68
CA GLY A 800 -23.93 24.18 48.96
C GLY A 800 -22.67 23.30 49.00
N SER A 801 -21.74 23.66 49.88
CA SER A 801 -20.40 23.14 50.17
C SER A 801 -20.28 21.72 50.79
N GLU A 802 -19.13 21.09 50.52
CA GLU A 802 -18.21 20.29 51.38
C GLU A 802 -18.73 19.55 52.62
N ALA A 803 -18.44 18.24 52.75
CA ALA A 803 -17.36 17.68 53.59
C ALA A 803 -17.50 16.15 53.87
N GLU A 804 -16.34 15.46 53.88
CA GLU A 804 -15.96 14.31 54.76
C GLU A 804 -16.68 12.94 54.62
N GLN A 805 -16.09 11.75 54.83
CA GLN A 805 -14.73 11.18 54.94
C GLN A 805 -14.88 9.65 55.15
N GLU A 806 -13.77 8.89 55.05
CA GLU A 806 -13.51 7.50 55.54
C GLU A 806 -13.91 6.29 54.66
N THR A 807 -13.13 5.20 54.53
CA THR A 807 -11.73 4.86 54.90
C THR A 807 -11.27 3.63 54.07
N ASP A 808 -9.96 3.56 53.92
CA ASP A 808 -9.03 2.69 53.17
C ASP A 808 -8.97 1.20 53.68
N PRO A 809 -8.20 0.23 53.09
CA PRO A 809 -6.73 0.33 53.06
C PRO A 809 -5.91 -0.38 51.95
N LYS A 810 -4.72 0.22 51.74
CA LYS A 810 -3.34 -0.35 51.61
C LYS A 810 -2.77 -0.65 50.21
N GLU A 811 -1.82 0.19 49.73
CA GLU A 811 -0.34 0.27 50.00
C GLU A 811 0.45 -0.61 49.01
N SER A 812 1.50 -0.16 48.31
CA SER A 812 2.68 0.64 48.71
C SER A 812 3.22 1.46 47.50
N ALA A 813 3.51 2.76 47.56
CA ALA A 813 4.67 3.46 48.17
C ALA A 813 6.04 3.05 47.57
N SER A 814 7.00 3.92 47.22
CA SER A 814 7.12 5.40 47.28
C SER A 814 8.43 5.86 46.59
N ALA A 815 8.46 7.13 46.17
CA ALA A 815 9.59 7.96 45.70
C ALA A 815 10.58 8.33 46.87
N PRO A 816 11.37 9.45 46.90
CA PRO A 816 11.71 10.52 45.93
C PRO A 816 13.16 11.14 46.00
N GLY A 817 13.50 12.00 45.03
CA GLY A 817 13.91 13.42 45.30
C GLY A 817 15.38 13.88 45.48
N PHE A 818 15.68 15.02 44.84
CA PHE A 818 16.59 16.15 45.19
C PHE A 818 18.07 16.25 44.69
N GLU A 819 18.27 17.28 43.84
CA GLU A 819 19.28 18.37 43.78
C GLU A 819 20.83 18.24 43.63
N MET A 820 21.30 19.10 42.70
CA MET A 820 22.47 20.01 42.69
C MET A 820 23.93 19.54 42.43
N LEU A 821 24.51 20.25 41.43
CA LEU A 821 25.85 20.90 41.37
C LEU A 821 27.12 20.17 40.86
N TYR A 822 27.78 20.88 39.92
CA TYR A 822 29.18 20.90 39.45
C TYR A 822 29.80 19.70 38.71
N GLY A 823 30.53 20.02 37.62
CA GLY A 823 31.59 19.15 37.12
C GLY A 823 31.99 19.41 35.67
N LEU A 824 32.91 20.36 35.47
CA LEU A 824 33.53 20.70 34.19
C LEU A 824 34.28 19.52 33.52
N ALA A 825 34.40 19.64 32.21
CA ALA A 825 35.05 18.76 31.25
C ALA A 825 36.55 18.48 31.49
N GLY A 826 36.99 17.35 30.92
CA GLY A 826 38.38 16.98 30.62
C GLY A 826 38.54 15.45 30.65
N LEU A 827 39.14 14.75 29.70
CA LEU A 827 40.02 15.12 28.58
C LEU A 827 40.12 13.87 27.70
N LEU A 828 40.11 14.04 26.37
CA LEU A 828 40.51 13.02 25.42
C LEU A 828 41.40 13.72 24.39
N ALA A 829 42.71 13.65 24.59
CA ALA A 829 43.69 13.87 23.52
C ALA A 829 45.00 13.18 23.90
N VAL A 830 45.29 12.05 23.25
CA VAL A 830 46.21 11.92 22.11
C VAL A 830 47.65 11.63 22.56
N PHE A 831 48.10 10.51 22.01
CA PHE A 831 49.43 9.95 22.05
C PHE A 831 50.48 10.92 21.44
N LEU A 832 51.69 10.86 21.99
CA LEU A 832 53.00 11.26 21.44
C LEU A 832 53.60 12.64 21.78
N TYR A 833 54.52 12.56 22.74
CA TYR A 833 55.98 12.79 22.58
C TYR A 833 56.52 14.22 22.34
N ARG A 834 56.96 14.80 23.47
CA ARG A 834 58.28 15.46 23.73
C ARG A 834 58.89 16.44 22.71
N ARG A 835 59.02 17.68 23.22
CA ARG A 835 60.20 18.58 23.22
C ARG A 835 60.76 18.99 21.85
N ARG A 836 60.50 20.25 21.46
CA ARG A 836 61.26 21.43 21.93
C ARG A 836 60.44 22.69 21.76
#